data_AF-A0A3P8SA22-F1
#
_entry.id   AF-A0A3P8SA22-F1
#
_cell.length_a   1.000
_cell.length_b   1.000
_cell.length_c   1.000
_cell.angle_alpha   90.00
_cell.angle_beta   90.00
_cell.angle_gamma   90.00
#
_symmetry.space_group_name_H-M   'P 1'
#
loop_
_entity.id
_entity.type
_entity.pdbx_description
1 polymer ?
#
loop_
_entity_poly.entity_id
_entity_poly.type
_entity_poly.pdbx_seq_one_letter_code
_entity_poly.pdbx_strand_id
1 'polypeptide(L)'
;MSPNASYFSVNLLKLKLKRGTLMLSLVFYFKQCLKMCNCMCNKSPFCPCSKVPDHVILSGGPNNRYWVMDVEESPGHKTLTMSCSKSLHPTETCLLKDGWEMTPVRRGDVVHLEGCSDGGSWLVDREQGFLVLLPDSLISGTSISSSIRCMRRAVLGDMFKSFDSGSMQMLNGTMVHEVFQRAATAKDFSLEKLSKLADEALHGPRYLGDMYGLGVSQEEMKQELHNYLPSLQHWANEYLNSSTPKAISLKMYDSATVVTVTELADIEENVWSPRFGLKGKIDVTARVRIQNPRNGSHRIPEEKIVPLELKTGKESNSIEHRSQVILYTLMSLERYNPETGFLLYLKTGNLHPVVANHMDRRELLKLRNTLVHHVHNCVEQEAERSRLTRLPDILTNRQTCQYCPQKRNCALYERAVDPSSADVSEDVVQDFLQQETGHLTLPHLNYFSHWLLLWTLQCIKLLKYLTLTCVSSEKNGSCVGNLQLSDPVTVQSEGVFLHRFQRSSVASQQGLASGDRIVVSDQEGRLVGLATGYLCEVSRKVISCTLDRDLSKYSDVLFRVDGDEGVVGLSTHLTNVSRLMESCQDSDRLRELVVDLRSPEFISNLSSVLPREAKDTVANILKGLNKPQKQAMKKVLLSKDYTLIVGMPGTGKTTTICTLVPALESVEQGGISNHTEAALIHMLLSLLIKAGCKPSDVGVIAPYRQQLKRISAVLQSSAFTGVEVNTVDRYQGRDKSLIVLSFVRSTLGELLKDWRRLNVAITRAKHKLLMVGSATTLRHYMPVEKLLNHLQQENMISLRNYLDTPKFFLILRQIIL
;
A
#
# COMPACT_ATOMS: atom_id res chain seq x y z
N MET A 1 -48.02 -4.22 -37.33
CA MET A 1 -48.63 -2.93 -36.99
C MET A 1 -48.23 -2.56 -35.57
N SER A 2 -47.64 -1.38 -35.38
CA SER A 2 -47.57 -0.61 -34.13
C SER A 2 -48.99 -0.22 -33.65
N PRO A 3 -49.28 0.23 -32.40
CA PRO A 3 -48.50 1.20 -31.60
C PRO A 3 -48.47 0.85 -30.07
N ASN A 4 -48.04 1.67 -29.08
CA ASN A 4 -47.75 3.11 -28.96
C ASN A 4 -46.47 3.36 -28.14
N ALA A 5 -45.70 4.39 -28.50
CA ALA A 5 -44.66 4.98 -27.67
C ALA A 5 -44.96 6.48 -27.48
N SER A 6 -45.15 6.92 -26.24
CA SER A 6 -45.42 8.32 -25.91
C SER A 6 -44.13 9.05 -25.52
N TYR A 7 -43.89 10.17 -26.19
CA TYR A 7 -42.70 11.00 -26.03
C TYR A 7 -42.71 11.78 -24.71
N PHE A 8 -41.58 11.77 -23.98
CA PHE A 8 -41.24 12.87 -23.05
C PHE A 8 -40.18 13.76 -23.70
N SER A 9 -40.64 14.84 -24.33
CA SER A 9 -39.80 15.84 -24.98
C SER A 9 -39.28 16.87 -23.97
N VAL A 10 -38.01 16.77 -23.57
CA VAL A 10 -37.35 17.84 -22.80
C VAL A 10 -36.92 18.95 -23.76
N ASN A 11 -37.59 20.11 -23.68
CA ASN A 11 -37.26 21.29 -24.47
C ASN A 11 -35.89 21.86 -24.09
N LEU A 12 -34.89 21.66 -24.95
CA LEU A 12 -33.60 22.33 -24.83
C LEU A 12 -33.75 23.81 -25.23
N LEU A 13 -33.84 24.72 -24.24
CA LEU A 13 -33.90 26.15 -24.50
C LEU A 13 -32.58 26.63 -25.15
N LYS A 14 -32.65 27.08 -26.41
CA LYS A 14 -31.49 27.59 -27.16
C LYS A 14 -31.03 28.96 -26.65
N LEU A 15 -30.17 28.97 -25.63
CA LEU A 15 -29.37 30.17 -25.29
C LEU A 15 -28.10 30.23 -26.15
N LYS A 16 -28.07 31.18 -27.10
CA LYS A 16 -26.91 31.47 -27.96
C LYS A 16 -25.75 32.02 -27.14
N LEU A 17 -24.78 31.18 -26.76
CA LEU A 17 -23.47 31.61 -26.30
C LEU A 17 -22.37 31.18 -27.29
N LYS A 18 -21.63 32.17 -27.82
CA LYS A 18 -20.49 31.96 -28.72
C LYS A 18 -19.28 31.43 -27.94
N ARG A 19 -18.44 30.63 -28.64
CA ARG A 19 -17.15 30.04 -28.21
C ARG A 19 -17.25 28.79 -27.32
N GLY A 20 -17.43 27.63 -27.96
CA GLY A 20 -17.20 26.33 -27.34
C GLY A 20 -15.74 25.87 -27.49
N THR A 21 -15.07 25.56 -26.38
CA THR A 21 -13.80 24.79 -26.36
C THR A 21 -13.57 23.99 -25.07
N LEU A 22 -14.29 24.29 -23.98
CA LEU A 22 -14.03 23.74 -22.63
C LEU A 22 -14.86 22.50 -22.23
N MET A 23 -15.98 22.19 -22.90
CA MET A 23 -16.79 20.99 -22.55
C MET A 23 -16.26 19.67 -23.14
N LEU A 24 -15.45 19.71 -24.20
CA LEU A 24 -15.00 18.49 -24.88
C LEU A 24 -13.94 17.70 -24.10
N SER A 25 -13.18 18.34 -23.20
CA SER A 25 -12.07 17.71 -22.48
C SER A 25 -12.48 16.76 -21.35
N LEU A 26 -13.57 17.03 -20.61
CA LEU A 26 -14.07 16.07 -19.61
C LEU A 26 -14.74 14.87 -20.26
N VAL A 27 -15.57 15.09 -21.28
CA VAL A 27 -16.31 14.03 -21.99
C VAL A 27 -15.37 13.06 -22.72
N PHE A 28 -14.21 13.52 -23.22
CA PHE A 28 -13.22 12.63 -23.84
C PHE A 28 -12.47 11.74 -22.84
N TYR A 29 -12.13 12.27 -21.66
CA TYR A 29 -11.51 11.46 -20.59
C TYR A 29 -12.48 10.37 -20.12
N PHE A 30 -13.76 10.72 -19.94
CA PHE A 30 -14.85 9.78 -19.64
C PHE A 30 -15.00 8.69 -20.72
N LYS A 31 -15.07 9.07 -22.01
CA LYS A 31 -15.19 8.09 -23.12
C LYS A 31 -13.96 7.20 -23.30
N GLN A 32 -12.77 7.65 -22.91
CA GLN A 32 -11.55 6.84 -23.01
C GLN A 32 -11.45 5.80 -21.89
N CYS A 33 -11.90 6.13 -20.67
CA CYS A 33 -12.12 5.14 -19.60
C CYS A 33 -13.19 4.10 -19.98
N LEU A 34 -14.35 4.55 -20.48
CA LEU A 34 -15.43 3.64 -20.94
C LEU A 34 -15.00 2.73 -22.10
N LYS A 35 -14.22 3.23 -23.08
CA LYS A 35 -13.68 2.35 -24.13
C LYS A 35 -12.57 1.39 -23.66
N MET A 36 -11.86 1.69 -22.58
CA MET A 36 -10.94 0.73 -21.97
C MET A 36 -11.66 -0.38 -21.19
N CYS A 37 -12.88 -0.14 -20.68
CA CYS A 37 -13.75 -1.23 -20.20
C CYS A 37 -14.13 -2.17 -21.35
N ASN A 38 -14.59 -1.65 -22.49
CA ASN A 38 -15.07 -2.50 -23.60
C ASN A 38 -13.98 -3.38 -24.24
N CYS A 39 -12.68 -3.07 -24.09
CA CYS A 39 -11.61 -3.96 -24.54
C CYS A 39 -11.38 -5.19 -23.64
N MET A 40 -12.06 -5.28 -22.49
CA MET A 40 -12.03 -6.47 -21.61
C MET A 40 -13.32 -7.29 -21.62
N CYS A 41 -14.37 -6.86 -22.36
CA CYS A 41 -15.66 -7.57 -22.47
C CYS A 41 -15.61 -8.94 -23.18
N ASN A 42 -14.45 -9.42 -23.64
CA ASN A 42 -14.30 -10.69 -24.36
C ASN A 42 -13.76 -11.86 -23.50
N LYS A 43 -14.07 -11.86 -22.19
CA LYS A 43 -14.06 -13.09 -21.38
C LYS A 43 -15.32 -13.14 -20.52
N SER A 44 -16.25 -14.00 -20.91
CA SER A 44 -17.44 -14.31 -20.12
C SER A 44 -17.06 -15.03 -18.81
N PRO A 45 -17.90 -14.96 -17.76
CA PRO A 45 -17.73 -15.75 -16.54
C PRO A 45 -17.85 -17.27 -16.76
N PHE A 46 -18.31 -17.69 -17.95
CA PHE A 46 -18.60 -19.08 -18.32
C PHE A 46 -17.59 -19.69 -19.31
N CYS A 47 -16.39 -19.11 -19.43
CA CYS A 47 -15.29 -19.80 -20.11
C CYS A 47 -14.58 -20.71 -19.09
N PRO A 48 -14.55 -22.04 -19.26
CA PRO A 48 -13.83 -22.92 -18.34
C PRO A 48 -12.34 -22.56 -18.41
N CYS A 49 -11.83 -21.98 -17.32
CA CYS A 49 -10.45 -21.52 -17.25
C CYS A 49 -9.50 -22.72 -17.12
N SER A 50 -9.25 -23.40 -18.23
CA SER A 50 -8.45 -24.62 -18.36
C SER A 50 -6.94 -24.40 -18.22
N LYS A 51 -6.52 -23.18 -17.84
CA LYS A 51 -5.13 -22.82 -17.60
C LYS A 51 -5.01 -22.01 -16.31
N VAL A 52 -4.17 -22.51 -15.41
CA VAL A 52 -3.68 -21.80 -14.23
C VAL A 52 -2.99 -20.50 -14.69
N PRO A 53 -3.29 -19.32 -14.12
CA PRO A 53 -2.62 -18.08 -14.49
C PRO A 53 -1.11 -18.14 -14.29
N ASP A 54 -0.33 -17.46 -15.14
CA ASP A 54 1.14 -17.55 -15.10
C ASP A 54 1.75 -17.09 -13.76
N HIS A 55 1.13 -16.11 -13.09
CA HIS A 55 1.55 -15.60 -11.79
C HIS A 55 1.25 -16.56 -10.63
N VAL A 56 0.30 -17.49 -10.79
CA VAL A 56 0.00 -18.49 -9.76
C VAL A 56 1.11 -19.54 -9.75
N ILE A 57 1.63 -19.84 -8.56
CA ILE A 57 2.72 -20.76 -8.34
C ILE A 57 2.19 -21.89 -7.46
N LEU A 58 2.30 -23.12 -7.98
CA LEU A 58 1.77 -24.33 -7.37
C LEU A 58 2.92 -25.23 -6.94
N SER A 59 2.74 -25.91 -5.81
CA SER A 59 3.77 -26.69 -5.12
C SER A 59 3.13 -27.78 -4.27
N GLY A 60 3.85 -28.89 -4.08
CA GLY A 60 3.55 -29.89 -3.05
C GLY A 60 4.37 -29.65 -1.77
N GLY A 61 4.26 -30.58 -0.82
CA GLY A 61 5.06 -30.57 0.42
C GLY A 61 4.55 -29.62 1.52
N PRO A 62 5.40 -29.22 2.48
CA PRO A 62 4.98 -28.43 3.65
C PRO A 62 4.40 -27.05 3.30
N ASN A 63 4.90 -26.43 2.22
CA ASN A 63 4.38 -25.18 1.68
C ASN A 63 3.58 -25.44 0.39
N ASN A 64 2.65 -26.39 0.45
CA ASN A 64 1.83 -26.73 -0.69
C ASN A 64 0.91 -25.57 -1.12
N ARG A 65 0.61 -25.56 -2.43
CA ARG A 65 -0.24 -24.61 -3.12
C ARG A 65 -1.04 -25.38 -4.17
N TYR A 66 -2.31 -25.59 -3.87
CA TYR A 66 -3.26 -26.32 -4.70
C TYR A 66 -4.20 -25.37 -5.43
N TRP A 67 -4.37 -25.59 -6.73
CA TRP A 67 -5.37 -24.89 -7.54
C TRP A 67 -6.68 -25.68 -7.51
N VAL A 68 -7.76 -25.04 -7.06
CA VAL A 68 -9.10 -25.65 -7.00
C VAL A 68 -9.71 -25.68 -8.40
N MET A 69 -9.83 -26.88 -8.96
CA MET A 69 -10.39 -27.10 -10.30
C MET A 69 -11.91 -27.23 -10.28
N ASP A 70 -12.45 -27.85 -9.24
CA ASP A 70 -13.89 -28.03 -9.06
C ASP A 70 -14.29 -28.09 -7.57
N VAL A 71 -15.57 -27.79 -7.30
CA VAL A 71 -16.16 -27.73 -5.96
C VAL A 71 -17.54 -28.38 -5.99
N GLU A 72 -17.69 -29.53 -5.35
CA GLU A 72 -18.96 -30.21 -5.17
C GLU A 72 -19.50 -29.95 -3.76
N GLU A 73 -20.69 -29.38 -3.67
CA GLU A 73 -21.37 -29.12 -2.39
C GLU A 73 -22.49 -30.14 -2.16
N SER A 74 -22.55 -30.72 -0.97
CA SER A 74 -23.58 -31.67 -0.55
C SER A 74 -23.98 -31.40 0.91
N PRO A 75 -25.15 -31.89 1.37
CA PRO A 75 -25.56 -31.71 2.76
C PRO A 75 -24.49 -32.24 3.74
N GLY A 76 -23.97 -31.34 4.58
CA GLY A 76 -22.97 -31.64 5.62
C GLY A 76 -21.55 -31.96 5.13
N HIS A 77 -21.22 -31.79 3.85
CA HIS A 77 -19.84 -31.93 3.35
C HIS A 77 -19.59 -31.21 2.02
N LYS A 78 -18.33 -30.87 1.76
CA LYS A 78 -17.87 -30.25 0.51
C LYS A 78 -16.64 -30.98 0.01
N THR A 79 -16.65 -31.37 -1.27
CA THR A 79 -15.53 -32.05 -1.92
C THR A 79 -14.86 -31.09 -2.89
N LEU A 80 -13.54 -30.96 -2.78
CA LEU A 80 -12.71 -30.14 -3.67
C LEU A 80 -11.86 -31.05 -4.55
N THR A 81 -11.87 -30.81 -5.85
CA THR A 81 -10.95 -31.46 -6.79
C THR A 81 -9.88 -30.45 -7.20
N MET A 82 -8.61 -30.78 -6.94
CA MET A 82 -7.51 -29.82 -7.01
C MET A 82 -6.22 -30.40 -7.59
N SER A 83 -5.24 -29.55 -7.91
CA SER A 83 -3.90 -29.99 -8.34
C SER A 83 -2.80 -29.02 -7.88
N CYS A 84 -1.65 -29.57 -7.49
CA CYS A 84 -0.43 -28.84 -7.18
C CYS A 84 0.48 -28.58 -8.40
N SER A 85 0.01 -28.88 -9.63
CA SER A 85 0.77 -28.71 -10.87
C SER A 85 0.05 -27.83 -11.90
N LYS A 86 0.81 -27.04 -12.67
CA LYS A 86 0.29 -26.27 -13.81
C LYS A 86 -0.21 -27.15 -14.97
N SER A 87 0.16 -28.44 -15.00
CA SER A 87 -0.43 -29.43 -15.92
C SER A 87 -1.81 -29.92 -15.49
N LEU A 88 -2.31 -29.47 -14.32
CA LEU A 88 -3.54 -29.95 -13.68
C LEU A 88 -3.55 -31.46 -13.33
N HIS A 89 -2.38 -32.10 -13.38
CA HIS A 89 -2.17 -33.50 -13.01
C HIS A 89 -0.86 -33.66 -12.22
N PRO A 90 -0.80 -34.51 -11.17
CA PRO A 90 -1.90 -35.35 -10.67
C PRO A 90 -3.05 -34.52 -10.05
N THR A 91 -4.22 -35.14 -9.97
CA THR A 91 -5.42 -34.58 -9.34
C THR A 91 -5.57 -35.17 -7.96
N GLU A 92 -5.80 -34.32 -6.96
CA GLU A 92 -6.00 -34.69 -5.56
C GLU A 92 -7.39 -34.23 -5.12
N THR A 93 -7.97 -34.93 -4.14
CA THR A 93 -9.30 -34.63 -3.59
C THR A 93 -9.21 -34.21 -2.14
N CYS A 94 -9.99 -33.22 -1.72
CA CYS A 94 -10.10 -32.82 -0.32
C CYS A 94 -11.56 -32.81 0.13
N LEU A 95 -11.86 -33.55 1.19
CA LEU A 95 -13.19 -33.65 1.80
C LEU A 95 -13.25 -32.78 3.06
N LEU A 96 -14.14 -31.78 3.03
CA LEU A 96 -14.40 -30.85 4.13
C LEU A 96 -15.68 -31.25 4.87
N LYS A 97 -15.61 -31.31 6.20
CA LYS A 97 -16.72 -31.70 7.09
C LYS A 97 -16.77 -30.84 8.37
N ASP A 98 -17.79 -31.07 9.19
CA ASP A 98 -17.94 -30.48 10.53
C ASP A 98 -17.85 -28.95 10.55
N GLY A 99 -18.47 -28.28 9.59
CA GLY A 99 -18.45 -26.83 9.44
C GLY A 99 -17.28 -26.28 8.61
N TRP A 100 -16.36 -27.12 8.12
CA TRP A 100 -15.39 -26.70 7.09
C TRP A 100 -16.02 -26.60 5.71
N GLU A 101 -17.12 -27.32 5.45
CA GLU A 101 -17.92 -27.20 4.22
C GLU A 101 -18.48 -25.79 4.01
N MET A 102 -18.67 -25.02 5.09
CA MET A 102 -19.04 -23.61 5.04
C MET A 102 -17.91 -22.67 4.59
N THR A 103 -16.69 -23.17 4.37
CA THR A 103 -15.57 -22.34 3.88
C THR A 103 -15.89 -21.85 2.47
N PRO A 104 -15.79 -20.53 2.18
CA PRO A 104 -16.24 -19.95 0.92
C PRO A 104 -15.17 -20.05 -0.18
N VAL A 105 -14.64 -21.27 -0.37
CA VAL A 105 -13.74 -21.64 -1.46
C VAL A 105 -14.51 -21.80 -2.76
N ARG A 106 -13.93 -21.32 -3.87
CA ARG A 106 -14.50 -21.36 -5.22
C ARG A 106 -13.52 -21.99 -6.21
N ARG A 107 -14.06 -22.41 -7.36
CA ARG A 107 -13.25 -22.82 -8.51
C ARG A 107 -12.33 -21.68 -8.95
N GLY A 108 -11.03 -21.97 -9.09
CA GLY A 108 -9.99 -21.00 -9.42
C GLY A 108 -9.35 -20.30 -8.23
N ASP A 109 -9.71 -20.66 -6.99
CA ASP A 109 -8.95 -20.25 -5.82
C ASP A 109 -7.68 -21.10 -5.65
N VAL A 110 -6.68 -20.52 -4.99
CA VAL A 110 -5.50 -21.24 -4.47
C VAL A 110 -5.77 -21.57 -3.00
N VAL A 111 -5.52 -22.81 -2.60
CA VAL A 111 -5.60 -23.26 -1.20
C VAL A 111 -4.28 -23.88 -0.75
N HIS A 112 -4.03 -23.83 0.55
CA HIS A 112 -3.03 -24.64 1.24
C HIS A 112 -3.77 -25.61 2.18
N LEU A 113 -3.32 -26.85 2.21
CA LEU A 113 -3.83 -27.90 3.09
C LEU A 113 -2.75 -28.27 4.10
N GLU A 114 -3.17 -28.46 5.33
CA GLU A 114 -2.29 -28.88 6.42
C GLU A 114 -2.84 -30.14 7.09
N GLY A 115 -1.96 -31.10 7.39
CA GLY A 115 -2.30 -32.47 7.78
C GLY A 115 -1.63 -33.52 6.90
N CYS A 116 -2.16 -34.75 6.93
CA CYS A 116 -1.67 -35.88 6.12
C CYS A 116 -2.58 -36.13 4.91
N SER A 117 -1.98 -36.45 3.76
CA SER A 117 -2.68 -36.98 2.59
C SER A 117 -2.58 -38.50 2.56
N ASP A 118 -3.68 -39.20 2.32
CA ASP A 118 -3.69 -40.63 2.04
C ASP A 118 -3.93 -40.85 0.54
N GLY A 119 -2.88 -41.26 -0.18
CA GLY A 119 -2.96 -41.54 -1.63
C GLY A 119 -3.37 -40.35 -2.52
N GLY A 120 -3.27 -39.10 -2.05
CA GLY A 120 -3.78 -37.91 -2.75
C GLY A 120 -5.22 -37.53 -2.35
N SER A 121 -5.77 -38.18 -1.33
CA SER A 121 -7.01 -37.80 -0.67
C SER A 121 -6.73 -37.14 0.69
N TRP A 122 -7.33 -35.98 0.90
CA TRP A 122 -7.21 -35.18 2.12
C TRP A 122 -8.55 -35.13 2.86
N LEU A 123 -8.51 -35.21 4.19
CA LEU A 123 -9.68 -35.05 5.06
C LEU A 123 -9.43 -33.89 6.02
N VAL A 124 -10.36 -32.93 6.06
CA VAL A 124 -10.33 -31.78 6.95
C VAL A 124 -11.67 -31.72 7.69
N ASP A 125 -11.64 -32.02 9.00
CA ASP A 125 -12.82 -32.22 9.83
C ASP A 125 -12.69 -31.50 11.19
N ARG A 126 -13.39 -31.99 12.22
CA ARG A 126 -13.34 -31.45 13.58
C ARG A 126 -11.99 -31.65 14.27
N GLU A 127 -11.41 -32.83 14.12
CA GLU A 127 -10.29 -33.35 14.91
C GLU A 127 -8.95 -33.25 14.18
N GLN A 128 -8.97 -33.22 12.84
CA GLN A 128 -7.75 -33.20 12.03
C GLN A 128 -7.84 -32.23 10.84
N GLY A 129 -6.66 -31.70 10.52
CA GLY A 129 -6.39 -30.93 9.31
C GLY A 129 -6.86 -29.47 9.35
N PHE A 130 -6.25 -28.65 8.50
CA PHE A 130 -6.68 -27.28 8.24
C PHE A 130 -6.71 -26.99 6.74
N LEU A 131 -7.71 -26.23 6.30
CA LEU A 131 -7.70 -25.60 4.97
C LEU A 131 -7.45 -24.11 5.13
N VAL A 132 -6.53 -23.56 4.33
CA VAL A 132 -6.21 -22.14 4.27
C VAL A 132 -6.51 -21.63 2.87
N LEU A 133 -7.54 -20.79 2.74
CA LEU A 133 -8.00 -20.20 1.48
C LEU A 133 -7.12 -19.00 1.10
N LEU A 134 -6.62 -18.89 -0.13
CA LEU A 134 -5.73 -17.79 -0.56
C LEU A 134 -4.56 -17.59 0.45
N PRO A 135 -3.68 -18.59 0.63
CA PRO A 135 -2.66 -18.59 1.68
C PRO A 135 -1.61 -17.47 1.53
N ASP A 136 -1.36 -16.99 0.31
CA ASP A 136 -0.41 -15.90 0.06
C ASP A 136 -0.97 -14.51 0.46
N SER A 137 -2.28 -14.40 0.72
CA SER A 137 -2.92 -13.20 1.27
C SER A 137 -2.75 -13.16 2.80
N LEU A 138 -1.64 -12.58 3.26
CA LEU A 138 -1.32 -12.50 4.69
C LEU A 138 -2.23 -11.52 5.44
N ILE A 139 -3.14 -12.04 6.27
CA ILE A 139 -4.05 -11.27 7.14
C ILE A 139 -3.44 -11.09 8.53
N SER A 140 -3.60 -9.91 9.15
CA SER A 140 -3.10 -9.66 10.50
C SER A 140 -3.90 -10.39 11.57
N GLY A 141 -3.20 -10.94 12.57
CA GLY A 141 -3.84 -11.60 13.72
C GLY A 141 -4.87 -10.72 14.44
N THR A 142 -4.57 -9.42 14.58
CA THR A 142 -5.48 -8.40 15.13
C THR A 142 -6.79 -8.26 14.34
N SER A 143 -6.75 -8.34 13.00
CA SER A 143 -7.96 -8.26 12.16
C SER A 143 -8.85 -9.48 12.36
N ILE A 144 -8.26 -10.68 12.49
CA ILE A 144 -8.99 -11.92 12.75
C ILE A 144 -9.62 -11.88 14.14
N SER A 145 -8.85 -11.50 15.18
CA SER A 145 -9.41 -11.28 16.53
C SER A 145 -10.54 -10.24 16.53
N SER A 146 -10.44 -9.19 15.71
CA SER A 146 -11.51 -8.19 15.58
C SER A 146 -12.78 -8.72 14.88
N SER A 147 -12.63 -9.73 14.01
CA SER A 147 -13.73 -10.32 13.24
C SER A 147 -14.68 -11.18 14.09
N ILE A 148 -14.19 -11.70 15.22
CA ILE A 148 -14.94 -12.57 16.15
C ILE A 148 -16.28 -11.94 16.58
N ARG A 149 -16.29 -10.63 16.91
CA ARG A 149 -17.54 -9.92 17.23
C ARG A 149 -18.29 -9.42 16.00
N CYS A 150 -17.59 -9.11 14.92
CA CYS A 150 -18.18 -8.47 13.74
C CYS A 150 -17.26 -8.62 12.52
N MET A 151 -17.59 -9.54 11.61
CA MET A 151 -16.84 -9.75 10.37
C MET A 151 -16.82 -8.48 9.50
N ARG A 152 -17.96 -7.78 9.38
CA ARG A 152 -18.08 -6.52 8.63
C ARG A 152 -17.08 -5.46 9.11
N ARG A 153 -16.91 -5.30 10.42
CA ARG A 153 -15.93 -4.38 11.03
C ARG A 153 -14.50 -4.74 10.66
N ALA A 154 -14.16 -6.04 10.62
CA ALA A 154 -12.82 -6.48 10.26
C ALA A 154 -12.50 -6.24 8.77
N VAL A 155 -13.45 -6.50 7.87
CA VAL A 155 -13.30 -6.20 6.44
C VAL A 155 -13.14 -4.69 6.21
N LEU A 156 -14.02 -3.86 6.81
CA LEU A 156 -13.90 -2.40 6.73
C LEU A 156 -12.59 -1.88 7.36
N GLY A 157 -12.13 -2.49 8.45
CA GLY A 157 -10.84 -2.18 9.07
C GLY A 157 -9.66 -2.46 8.14
N ASP A 158 -9.70 -3.53 7.34
CA ASP A 158 -8.67 -3.80 6.33
C ASP A 158 -8.78 -2.90 5.09
N MET A 159 -9.99 -2.47 4.71
CA MET A 159 -10.16 -1.50 3.61
C MET A 159 -9.73 -0.07 4.00
N PHE A 160 -10.09 0.39 5.20
CA PHE A 160 -9.95 1.78 5.67
C PHE A 160 -8.91 1.90 6.81
N LYS A 161 -7.70 1.36 6.59
CA LYS A 161 -6.63 1.22 7.62
C LYS A 161 -6.19 2.52 8.31
N SER A 162 -6.44 3.68 7.71
CA SER A 162 -5.92 4.99 8.16
C SER A 162 -6.99 5.87 8.84
N PHE A 163 -8.10 5.28 9.31
CA PHE A 163 -9.28 6.04 9.74
C PHE A 163 -9.28 6.49 11.21
N ASP A 164 -8.58 5.79 12.10
CA ASP A 164 -8.58 6.11 13.53
C ASP A 164 -7.63 7.27 13.85
N SER A 165 -8.12 8.31 14.52
CA SER A 165 -7.33 9.48 14.95
C SER A 165 -6.49 9.22 16.20
N GLY A 166 -6.55 8.00 16.75
CA GLY A 166 -5.99 7.71 18.06
C GLY A 166 -6.93 8.14 19.18
N SER A 167 -6.64 7.66 20.38
CA SER A 167 -7.24 8.15 21.62
C SER A 167 -6.14 8.28 22.67
N MET A 168 -6.39 9.05 23.73
CA MET A 168 -5.46 9.17 24.85
C MET A 168 -5.05 7.80 25.42
N GLN A 169 -5.98 6.84 25.45
CA GLN A 169 -5.71 5.47 25.94
C GLN A 169 -4.85 4.65 24.95
N MET A 170 -4.99 4.86 23.64
CA MET A 170 -4.11 4.23 22.65
C MET A 170 -2.71 4.85 22.67
N LEU A 171 -2.61 6.17 22.86
CA LEU A 171 -1.35 6.88 23.02
C LEU A 171 -0.60 6.43 24.29
N ASN A 172 -1.24 6.52 25.46
CA ASN A 172 -0.68 5.99 26.72
C ASN A 172 -0.33 4.50 26.58
N GLY A 173 -1.21 3.71 25.95
CA GLY A 173 -0.94 2.30 25.68
C GLY A 173 0.34 2.05 24.89
N THR A 174 0.58 2.86 23.85
CA THR A 174 1.81 2.78 23.02
C THR A 174 3.04 3.17 23.83
N MET A 175 2.96 4.22 24.65
CA MET A 175 4.06 4.67 25.52
C MET A 175 4.41 3.64 26.59
N VAL A 176 3.42 3.03 27.24
CA VAL A 176 3.65 1.97 28.24
C VAL A 176 4.31 0.74 27.60
N HIS A 177 3.95 0.38 26.35
CA HIS A 177 4.65 -0.68 25.61
C HIS A 177 6.11 -0.31 25.36
N GLU A 178 6.41 0.91 24.90
CA GLU A 178 7.80 1.36 24.68
C GLU A 178 8.62 1.34 25.98
N VAL A 179 8.07 1.87 27.10
CA VAL A 179 8.75 1.85 28.41
C VAL A 179 9.04 0.42 28.85
N PHE A 180 8.08 -0.50 28.69
CA PHE A 180 8.30 -1.93 28.97
C PHE A 180 9.41 -2.53 28.09
N GLN A 181 9.39 -2.25 26.79
CA GLN A 181 10.36 -2.76 25.82
C GLN A 181 11.78 -2.23 26.11
N ARG A 182 11.91 -0.94 26.43
CA ARG A 182 13.20 -0.32 26.77
C ARG A 182 13.75 -0.83 28.12
N ALA A 183 12.87 -1.10 29.09
CA ALA A 183 13.23 -1.76 30.35
C ALA A 183 13.67 -3.22 30.14
N ALA A 184 12.96 -3.96 29.28
CA ALA A 184 13.29 -5.32 28.87
C ALA A 184 14.68 -5.41 28.23
N THR A 185 15.00 -4.53 27.27
CA THR A 185 16.33 -4.45 26.64
C THR A 185 17.42 -4.09 27.65
N ALA A 186 17.14 -3.18 28.60
CA ALA A 186 18.06 -2.81 29.67
C ALA A 186 18.22 -3.90 30.76
N LYS A 187 17.33 -4.90 30.78
CA LYS A 187 17.19 -5.92 31.84
C LYS A 187 17.02 -5.32 33.24
N ASP A 188 16.39 -4.14 33.32
CA ASP A 188 16.22 -3.34 34.54
C ASP A 188 14.81 -2.75 34.60
N PHE A 189 14.01 -3.27 35.54
CA PHE A 189 12.65 -2.85 35.85
C PHE A 189 12.57 -2.14 37.23
N SER A 190 13.67 -1.57 37.72
CA SER A 190 13.64 -0.70 38.90
C SER A 190 12.75 0.53 38.66
N LEU A 191 12.05 1.01 39.70
CA LEU A 191 11.20 2.20 39.57
C LEU A 191 11.96 3.45 39.11
N GLU A 192 13.22 3.60 39.51
CA GLU A 192 14.08 4.69 39.05
C GLU A 192 14.32 4.60 37.53
N LYS A 193 14.67 3.41 37.03
CA LYS A 193 14.87 3.18 35.60
C LYS A 193 13.57 3.36 34.81
N LEU A 194 12.47 2.81 35.30
CA LEU A 194 11.14 2.89 34.67
C LEU A 194 10.64 4.34 34.60
N SER A 195 10.78 5.12 35.68
CA SER A 195 10.41 6.54 35.70
C SER A 195 11.28 7.36 34.75
N LYS A 196 12.59 7.11 34.71
CA LYS A 196 13.48 7.73 33.73
C LYS A 196 13.10 7.40 32.28
N LEU A 197 12.79 6.14 31.97
CA LEU A 197 12.36 5.74 30.62
C LEU A 197 11.01 6.35 30.24
N ALA A 198 10.08 6.45 31.19
CA ALA A 198 8.78 7.10 31.00
C ALA A 198 8.94 8.61 30.71
N ASP A 199 9.80 9.30 31.45
CA ASP A 199 10.12 10.71 31.19
C ASP A 199 10.85 10.91 29.86
N GLU A 200 11.77 10.02 29.48
CA GLU A 200 12.40 10.07 28.16
C GLU A 200 11.38 9.90 27.02
N ALA A 201 10.42 8.96 27.16
CA ALA A 201 9.33 8.77 26.19
C ALA A 201 8.39 9.98 26.10
N LEU A 202 8.01 10.60 27.23
CA LEU A 202 7.16 11.79 27.27
C LEU A 202 7.73 12.99 26.48
N HIS A 203 9.06 13.12 26.42
CA HIS A 203 9.74 14.17 25.66
C HIS A 203 10.07 13.75 24.20
N GLY A 204 9.73 12.53 23.79
CA GLY A 204 9.97 12.01 22.45
C GLY A 204 9.18 12.79 21.37
N PRO A 205 9.83 13.35 20.33
CA PRO A 205 9.17 14.20 19.33
C PRO A 205 7.94 13.58 18.65
N ARG A 206 7.92 12.25 18.52
CA ARG A 206 6.78 11.46 18.05
C ARG A 206 5.55 11.67 18.93
N TYR A 207 5.67 11.36 20.22
CA TYR A 207 4.56 11.45 21.17
C TYR A 207 4.14 12.90 21.43
N LEU A 208 5.06 13.88 21.32
CA LEU A 208 4.68 15.30 21.35
C LEU A 208 3.75 15.68 20.20
N GLY A 209 3.98 15.14 19.00
CA GLY A 209 3.09 15.31 17.85
C GLY A 209 1.71 14.67 18.08
N ASP A 210 1.68 13.46 18.64
CA ASP A 210 0.43 12.74 18.95
C ASP A 210 -0.37 13.44 20.08
N MET A 211 0.30 13.90 21.14
CA MET A 211 -0.31 14.69 22.22
C MET A 211 -0.93 16.00 21.69
N TYR A 212 -0.19 16.73 20.84
CA TYR A 212 -0.70 17.93 20.19
C TYR A 212 -1.91 17.64 19.30
N GLY A 213 -1.87 16.56 18.50
CA GLY A 213 -2.98 16.13 17.65
C GLY A 213 -4.24 15.73 18.41
N LEU A 214 -4.09 15.20 19.63
CA LEU A 214 -5.19 14.84 20.52
C LEU A 214 -5.64 15.97 21.47
N GLY A 215 -4.88 17.06 21.57
CA GLY A 215 -5.14 18.16 22.52
C GLY A 215 -4.91 17.80 23.99
N VAL A 216 -4.04 16.83 24.28
CA VAL A 216 -3.75 16.32 25.63
C VAL A 216 -2.49 16.98 26.19
N SER A 217 -2.48 17.32 27.48
CA SER A 217 -1.31 17.92 28.15
C SER A 217 -0.23 16.88 28.49
N GLN A 218 1.04 17.32 28.55
CA GLN A 218 2.15 16.46 28.96
C GLN A 218 1.98 15.98 30.41
N GLU A 219 1.45 16.83 31.28
CA GLU A 219 1.21 16.57 32.69
C GLU A 219 0.15 15.48 32.91
N GLU A 220 -0.96 15.55 32.17
CA GLU A 220 -2.02 14.54 32.16
C GLU A 220 -1.50 13.19 31.63
N MET A 221 -0.78 13.21 30.51
CA MET A 221 -0.15 12.00 29.97
C MET A 221 0.90 11.42 30.93
N LYS A 222 1.66 12.28 31.63
CA LYS A 222 2.66 11.85 32.63
C LYS A 222 2.00 11.13 33.80
N GLN A 223 0.89 11.64 34.33
CA GLN A 223 0.13 10.98 35.40
C GLN A 223 -0.40 9.61 34.95
N GLU A 224 -1.04 9.57 33.78
CA GLU A 224 -1.59 8.34 33.21
C GLU A 224 -0.53 7.27 32.89
N LEU A 225 0.68 7.67 32.48
CA LEU A 225 1.82 6.77 32.26
C LEU A 225 2.43 6.26 33.58
N HIS A 226 2.60 7.15 34.56
CA HIS A 226 3.21 6.80 35.85
C HIS A 226 2.38 5.79 36.65
N ASN A 227 1.05 5.74 36.44
CA ASN A 227 0.15 4.76 37.02
C ASN A 227 0.49 3.29 36.69
N TYR A 228 1.28 3.02 35.65
CA TYR A 228 1.65 1.66 35.23
C TYR A 228 2.96 1.16 35.85
N LEU A 229 3.90 2.06 36.19
CA LEU A 229 5.28 1.69 36.54
C LEU A 229 5.40 0.73 37.74
N PRO A 230 4.62 0.87 38.84
CA PRO A 230 4.64 -0.09 39.94
C PRO A 230 4.23 -1.51 39.53
N SER A 231 3.25 -1.63 38.64
CA SER A 231 2.78 -2.92 38.10
C SER A 231 3.83 -3.59 37.20
N LEU A 232 4.61 -2.80 36.46
CA LEU A 232 5.73 -3.32 35.66
C LEU A 232 6.86 -3.87 36.53
N GLN A 233 7.25 -3.15 37.59
CA GLN A 233 8.23 -3.63 38.57
C GLN A 233 7.72 -4.88 39.29
N HIS A 234 6.46 -4.90 39.71
CA HIS A 234 5.84 -6.04 40.38
C HIS A 234 5.90 -7.31 39.52
N TRP A 235 5.51 -7.22 38.24
CA TRP A 235 5.60 -8.33 37.29
C TRP A 235 7.03 -8.85 37.14
N ALA A 236 8.02 -7.95 36.99
CA ALA A 236 9.41 -8.35 36.85
C ALA A 236 9.90 -9.13 38.09
N ASN A 237 9.59 -8.65 39.29
CA ASN A 237 9.96 -9.31 40.54
C ASN A 237 9.29 -10.69 40.73
N GLU A 238 8.05 -10.88 40.27
CA GLU A 238 7.34 -12.16 40.38
C GLU A 238 7.76 -13.20 39.32
N TYR A 239 8.07 -12.76 38.08
CA TYR A 239 8.18 -13.67 36.94
C TYR A 239 9.53 -13.64 36.21
N LEU A 240 10.27 -12.54 36.21
CA LEU A 240 11.52 -12.39 35.45
C LEU A 240 12.73 -12.75 36.32
N ASN A 241 13.31 -13.93 36.10
CA ASN A 241 14.43 -14.48 36.89
C ASN A 241 14.19 -14.51 38.42
N SER A 242 12.93 -14.59 38.85
CA SER A 242 12.56 -14.64 40.27
C SER A 242 13.08 -15.90 40.96
N SER A 243 13.58 -15.75 42.19
CA SER A 243 14.01 -16.85 43.05
C SER A 243 12.82 -17.56 43.75
N THR A 244 11.67 -16.91 43.83
CA THR A 244 10.42 -17.46 44.37
C THR A 244 9.26 -17.28 43.36
N PRO A 245 9.34 -17.92 42.18
CA PRO A 245 8.38 -17.72 41.10
C PRO A 245 6.97 -18.19 41.45
N LYS A 246 5.98 -17.38 41.08
CA LYS A 246 4.55 -17.61 41.35
C LYS A 246 4.00 -18.76 40.50
N ALA A 247 3.29 -19.70 41.13
CA ALA A 247 2.68 -20.82 40.43
C ALA A 247 1.51 -20.36 39.54
N ILE A 248 1.43 -20.86 38.31
CA ILE A 248 0.39 -20.59 37.32
C ILE A 248 -0.32 -21.91 36.99
N SER A 249 -1.66 -21.90 36.96
CA SER A 249 -2.40 -23.08 36.49
C SER A 249 -2.38 -23.16 34.96
N LEU A 250 -1.56 -24.07 34.41
CA LEU A 250 -1.54 -24.40 32.98
C LEU A 250 -2.51 -25.55 32.72
N LYS A 251 -3.60 -25.30 31.97
CA LYS A 251 -4.64 -26.31 31.68
C LYS A 251 -4.17 -27.58 30.95
N MET A 252 -2.93 -27.65 30.47
CA MET A 252 -2.31 -28.86 29.91
C MET A 252 -1.81 -29.84 30.97
N TYR A 253 -1.71 -29.41 32.23
CA TYR A 253 -1.24 -30.23 33.35
C TYR A 253 -2.26 -30.17 34.50
N ASP A 254 -2.60 -31.32 35.09
CA ASP A 254 -3.58 -31.44 36.19
C ASP A 254 -3.12 -30.80 37.52
N SER A 255 -2.03 -30.02 37.53
CA SER A 255 -1.55 -29.35 38.74
C SER A 255 -0.88 -27.99 38.46
N ALA A 256 -0.92 -27.11 39.46
CA ALA A 256 -0.34 -25.78 39.39
C ALA A 256 1.15 -25.87 39.00
N THR A 257 1.51 -25.26 37.88
CA THR A 257 2.83 -25.35 37.27
C THR A 257 3.59 -24.05 37.52
N VAL A 258 4.86 -24.13 37.92
CA VAL A 258 5.66 -22.93 38.17
C VAL A 258 6.28 -22.49 36.85
N VAL A 259 6.09 -21.22 36.49
CA VAL A 259 6.60 -20.62 35.25
C VAL A 259 7.52 -19.47 35.61
N THR A 260 8.73 -19.49 35.06
CA THR A 260 9.71 -18.40 35.21
C THR A 260 10.12 -17.91 33.83
N VAL A 261 10.06 -16.61 33.59
CA VAL A 261 10.65 -15.99 32.40
C VAL A 261 12.15 -15.87 32.65
N THR A 262 12.96 -16.60 31.89
CA THR A 262 14.42 -16.60 32.03
C THR A 262 15.07 -15.51 31.19
N GLU A 263 14.52 -15.26 30.00
CA GLU A 263 15.06 -14.32 29.02
C GLU A 263 13.94 -13.72 28.17
N LEU A 264 14.08 -12.44 27.83
CA LEU A 264 13.27 -11.77 26.81
C LEU A 264 14.12 -11.82 25.53
N ALA A 265 13.85 -12.82 24.69
CA ALA A 265 14.72 -13.25 23.60
C ALA A 265 14.51 -12.44 22.30
N ASP A 266 13.31 -11.89 22.10
CA ASP A 266 13.05 -10.89 21.08
C ASP A 266 12.02 -9.87 21.55
N ILE A 267 12.05 -8.70 20.93
CA ILE A 267 11.07 -7.64 21.11
C ILE A 267 10.54 -7.28 19.73
N GLU A 268 9.23 -7.01 19.65
CA GLU A 268 8.58 -6.51 18.43
C GLU A 268 8.81 -7.45 17.23
N GLU A 269 8.69 -8.76 17.44
CA GLU A 269 9.03 -9.78 16.45
C GLU A 269 8.02 -9.83 15.30
N ASN A 270 8.41 -9.30 14.14
CA ASN A 270 7.70 -9.52 12.87
C ASN A 270 7.73 -11.02 12.51
N VAL A 271 6.55 -11.66 12.44
CA VAL A 271 6.37 -13.06 12.01
C VAL A 271 5.31 -13.14 10.93
N TRP A 272 5.70 -13.62 9.76
CA TRP A 272 4.81 -13.84 8.61
C TRP A 272 4.76 -15.35 8.33
N SER A 273 3.55 -15.89 8.19
CA SER A 273 3.30 -17.30 7.89
C SER A 273 2.56 -17.43 6.57
N PRO A 274 3.27 -17.70 5.45
CA PRO A 274 2.65 -18.08 4.18
C PRO A 274 1.93 -19.43 4.26
N ARG A 275 2.25 -20.26 5.26
CA ARG A 275 1.55 -21.53 5.53
C ARG A 275 0.11 -21.26 5.98
N PHE A 276 -0.08 -20.48 7.05
CA PHE A 276 -1.41 -20.18 7.60
C PHE A 276 -2.08 -18.93 6.99
N GLY A 277 -1.40 -18.22 6.09
CA GLY A 277 -1.86 -16.96 5.51
C GLY A 277 -2.03 -15.86 6.57
N LEU A 278 -1.11 -15.83 7.53
CA LEU A 278 -1.12 -14.94 8.70
C LEU A 278 0.10 -14.02 8.69
N LYS A 279 -0.05 -12.85 9.31
CA LYS A 279 1.07 -12.00 9.72
C LYS A 279 0.80 -11.37 11.08
N GLY A 280 1.88 -11.04 11.78
CA GLY A 280 1.80 -10.42 13.08
C GLY A 280 3.12 -9.81 13.49
N LYS A 281 3.04 -9.04 14.57
CA LYS A 281 4.16 -8.51 15.31
C LYS A 281 3.92 -8.96 16.76
N ILE A 282 4.77 -9.86 17.26
CA ILE A 282 4.70 -10.35 18.65
C ILE A 282 5.34 -9.26 19.52
N ASP A 283 4.63 -8.74 20.53
CA ASP A 283 5.19 -7.68 21.38
C ASP A 283 6.53 -8.11 22.01
N VAL A 284 6.56 -9.32 22.57
CA VAL A 284 7.73 -9.90 23.23
C VAL A 284 7.78 -11.41 22.97
N THR A 285 8.94 -11.92 22.56
CA THR A 285 9.19 -13.37 22.48
C THR A 285 10.06 -13.77 23.66
N ALA A 286 9.51 -14.57 24.56
CA ALA A 286 10.11 -14.89 25.84
C ALA A 286 10.62 -16.35 25.88
N ARG A 287 11.78 -16.57 26.51
CA ARG A 287 12.20 -17.88 26.98
C ARG A 287 11.61 -18.11 28.37
N VAL A 288 10.86 -19.19 28.52
CA VAL A 288 10.24 -19.58 29.78
C VAL A 288 10.71 -20.96 30.21
N ARG A 289 10.95 -21.11 31.52
CA ARG A 289 11.21 -22.37 32.18
C ARG A 289 9.95 -22.83 32.90
N ILE A 290 9.51 -24.06 32.63
CA ILE A 290 8.28 -24.65 33.13
C ILE A 290 8.63 -25.81 34.07
N GLN A 291 8.17 -25.74 35.32
CA GLN A 291 8.42 -26.75 36.36
C GLN A 291 7.10 -27.29 36.93
N ASN A 292 6.92 -28.61 36.86
CA ASN A 292 5.69 -29.28 37.31
C ASN A 292 5.94 -29.99 38.66
N PRO A 293 5.25 -29.61 39.75
CA PRO A 293 5.58 -30.07 41.10
C PRO A 293 5.08 -31.48 41.47
N ARG A 294 4.33 -32.18 40.59
CA ARG A 294 3.81 -33.53 40.88
C ARG A 294 4.31 -34.61 39.93
N ASN A 295 5.47 -35.18 40.26
CA ASN A 295 5.68 -36.62 40.43
C ASN A 295 7.13 -36.90 40.87
N GLY A 296 7.32 -37.89 41.75
CA GLY A 296 8.59 -38.16 42.47
C GLY A 296 9.72 -38.77 41.64
N SER A 297 9.92 -38.34 40.40
CA SER A 297 11.08 -38.66 39.57
C SER A 297 11.50 -37.42 38.78
N HIS A 298 12.80 -37.21 38.62
CA HIS A 298 13.40 -36.01 38.03
C HIS A 298 12.87 -35.71 36.61
N ARG A 299 11.77 -34.94 36.49
CA ARG A 299 11.47 -34.21 35.25
C ARG A 299 12.33 -32.96 35.21
N ILE A 300 13.25 -32.94 34.27
CA ILE A 300 14.10 -31.80 33.94
C ILE A 300 13.18 -30.60 33.63
N PRO A 301 13.44 -29.38 34.15
CA PRO A 301 12.67 -28.19 33.80
C PRO A 301 12.67 -27.98 32.28
N GLU A 302 11.49 -27.86 31.68
CA GLU A 302 11.37 -27.69 30.24
C GLU A 302 11.54 -26.20 29.90
N GLU A 303 12.48 -25.87 29.00
CA GLU A 303 12.62 -24.51 28.47
C GLU A 303 11.94 -24.40 27.10
N LYS A 304 11.01 -23.44 26.97
CA LYS A 304 10.28 -23.15 25.73
C LYS A 304 10.47 -21.69 25.34
N ILE A 305 10.47 -21.42 24.04
CA ILE A 305 10.32 -20.07 23.49
C ILE A 305 8.83 -19.87 23.18
N VAL A 306 8.24 -18.81 23.72
CA VAL A 306 6.79 -18.56 23.68
C VAL A 306 6.47 -17.09 23.37
N PRO A 307 5.36 -16.81 22.66
CA PRO A 307 4.88 -15.45 22.47
C PRO A 307 4.26 -14.89 23.76
N LEU A 308 4.60 -13.65 24.08
CA LEU A 308 4.04 -12.86 25.18
C LEU A 308 3.40 -11.59 24.60
N GLU A 309 2.07 -11.51 24.68
CA GLU A 309 1.29 -10.33 24.27
C GLU A 309 1.11 -9.38 25.46
N LEU A 310 1.30 -8.08 25.23
CA LEU A 310 1.14 -7.05 26.25
C LEU A 310 -0.22 -6.34 26.07
N LYS A 311 -0.89 -6.00 27.18
CA LYS A 311 -2.17 -5.27 27.17
C LYS A 311 -2.21 -4.20 28.27
N THR A 312 -2.52 -2.97 27.88
CA THR A 312 -2.58 -1.79 28.77
C THR A 312 -3.98 -1.44 29.27
N GLY A 313 -5.02 -1.97 28.64
CA GLY A 313 -6.41 -1.77 29.02
C GLY A 313 -6.87 -2.61 30.23
N LYS A 314 -8.20 -2.69 30.42
CA LYS A 314 -8.82 -3.51 31.46
C LYS A 314 -8.39 -4.98 31.35
N GLU A 315 -8.05 -5.57 32.49
CA GLU A 315 -7.86 -7.02 32.65
C GLU A 315 -9.17 -7.77 32.36
N SER A 316 -9.34 -8.20 31.11
CA SER A 316 -10.58 -8.77 30.58
C SER A 316 -10.50 -10.27 30.32
N ASN A 317 -9.28 -10.80 30.11
CA ASN A 317 -8.99 -12.13 29.56
C ASN A 317 -9.91 -12.51 28.38
N SER A 318 -10.24 -11.53 27.53
CA SER A 318 -11.32 -11.68 26.54
C SER A 318 -10.97 -12.65 25.42
N ILE A 319 -11.99 -13.13 24.70
CA ILE A 319 -11.82 -14.07 23.59
C ILE A 319 -10.91 -13.47 22.52
N GLU A 320 -11.01 -12.18 22.21
CA GLU A 320 -10.17 -11.51 21.20
C GLU A 320 -8.70 -11.46 21.62
N HIS A 321 -8.46 -11.14 22.90
CA HIS A 321 -7.13 -11.10 23.52
C HIS A 321 -6.47 -12.47 23.49
N ARG A 322 -7.19 -13.52 23.91
CA ARG A 322 -6.73 -14.91 23.86
C ARG A 322 -6.50 -15.38 22.42
N SER A 323 -7.41 -15.06 21.51
CA SER A 323 -7.31 -15.43 20.08
C SER A 323 -6.06 -14.84 19.41
N GLN A 324 -5.67 -13.63 19.78
CA GLN A 324 -4.46 -13.00 19.25
C GLN A 324 -3.21 -13.80 19.65
N VAL A 325 -3.12 -14.24 20.91
CA VAL A 325 -2.03 -15.12 21.40
C VAL A 325 -2.04 -16.48 20.70
N ILE A 326 -3.22 -17.09 20.50
CA ILE A 326 -3.35 -18.36 19.75
C ILE A 326 -2.85 -18.19 18.31
N LEU A 327 -3.18 -17.09 17.65
CA LEU A 327 -2.66 -16.76 16.31
C LEU A 327 -1.14 -16.55 16.31
N TYR A 328 -0.56 -15.96 17.37
CA TYR A 328 0.90 -15.91 17.52
C TYR A 328 1.52 -17.29 17.73
N THR A 329 0.89 -18.23 18.46
CA THR A 329 1.41 -19.60 18.55
C THR A 329 1.42 -20.29 17.17
N LEU A 330 0.38 -20.11 16.35
CA LEU A 330 0.33 -20.62 14.98
C LEU A 330 1.42 -20.00 14.08
N MET A 331 1.57 -18.67 14.10
CA MET A 331 2.62 -17.99 13.33
C MET A 331 4.02 -18.39 13.80
N SER A 332 4.19 -18.64 15.10
CA SER A 332 5.46 -19.08 15.67
C SER A 332 5.88 -20.47 15.18
N LEU A 333 4.96 -21.32 14.68
CA LEU A 333 5.29 -22.64 14.11
C LEU A 333 6.23 -22.58 12.88
N GLU A 334 6.45 -21.40 12.31
CA GLU A 334 7.45 -21.17 11.25
C GLU A 334 8.89 -21.08 11.80
N ARG A 335 9.07 -20.85 13.12
CA ARG A 335 10.37 -20.56 13.75
C ARG A 335 10.66 -21.39 15.01
N TYR A 336 9.62 -21.66 15.79
CA TYR A 336 9.63 -22.27 17.12
C TYR A 336 8.47 -23.29 17.21
N ASN A 337 8.35 -24.04 18.31
CA ASN A 337 7.19 -24.92 18.53
C ASN A 337 6.45 -24.63 19.85
N PRO A 338 5.78 -23.47 20.00
CA PRO A 338 5.05 -23.13 21.21
C PRO A 338 3.65 -23.75 21.25
N GLU A 339 3.39 -24.55 22.28
CA GLU A 339 2.06 -25.09 22.59
C GLU A 339 1.18 -24.08 23.36
N THR A 340 1.83 -23.11 24.01
CA THR A 340 1.21 -22.05 24.80
C THR A 340 1.86 -20.71 24.48
N GLY A 341 1.07 -19.65 24.59
CA GLY A 341 1.57 -18.28 24.77
C GLY A 341 1.11 -17.71 26.10
N PHE A 342 1.50 -16.46 26.35
CA PHE A 342 1.12 -15.71 27.55
C PHE A 342 0.55 -14.35 27.19
N LEU A 343 -0.28 -13.82 28.10
CA LEU A 343 -0.84 -12.48 27.98
C LEU A 343 -0.63 -11.72 29.30
N LEU A 344 0.05 -10.59 29.23
CA LEU A 344 0.37 -9.75 30.37
C LEU A 344 -0.46 -8.47 30.37
N TYR A 345 -1.22 -8.24 31.44
CA TYR A 345 -1.89 -6.96 31.66
C TYR A 345 -0.96 -6.00 32.38
N LEU A 346 -0.38 -5.05 31.64
CA LEU A 346 0.58 -4.07 32.14
C LEU A 346 0.00 -3.19 33.27
N LYS A 347 -1.32 -3.00 33.32
CA LYS A 347 -1.97 -2.22 34.39
C LYS A 347 -1.94 -2.92 35.76
N THR A 348 -1.95 -4.25 35.80
CA THR A 348 -2.04 -5.05 37.04
C THR A 348 -0.81 -5.92 37.29
N GLY A 349 0.05 -6.12 36.28
CA GLY A 349 1.18 -7.06 36.34
C GLY A 349 0.77 -8.54 36.18
N ASN A 350 -0.52 -8.84 36.00
CA ASN A 350 -1.02 -10.21 35.97
C ASN A 350 -0.72 -10.92 34.64
N LEU A 351 -0.12 -12.11 34.74
CA LEU A 351 0.25 -12.97 33.62
C LEU A 351 -0.74 -14.14 33.45
N HIS A 352 -1.40 -14.20 32.29
CA HIS A 352 -2.40 -15.22 31.96
C HIS A 352 -1.87 -16.22 30.91
N PRO A 353 -1.95 -17.54 31.14
CA PRO A 353 -1.58 -18.52 30.13
C PRO A 353 -2.67 -18.70 29.08
N VAL A 354 -2.24 -18.86 27.82
CA VAL A 354 -3.12 -19.13 26.68
C VAL A 354 -2.61 -20.36 25.94
N VAL A 355 -3.16 -21.52 26.30
CA VAL A 355 -2.98 -22.80 25.61
C VAL A 355 -3.75 -22.77 24.28
N ALA A 356 -3.09 -23.13 23.19
CA ALA A 356 -3.67 -23.13 21.85
C ALA A 356 -4.06 -24.55 21.42
N ASN A 357 -5.29 -24.98 21.70
CA ASN A 357 -5.80 -26.30 21.29
C ASN A 357 -6.21 -26.36 19.80
N HIS A 358 -6.52 -27.55 19.28
CA HIS A 358 -6.92 -27.75 17.88
C HIS A 358 -8.19 -26.97 17.50
N MET A 359 -9.22 -27.00 18.36
CA MET A 359 -10.52 -26.37 18.10
C MET A 359 -10.43 -24.85 17.97
N ASP A 360 -9.68 -24.19 18.84
CA ASP A 360 -9.45 -22.74 18.79
C ASP A 360 -8.70 -22.36 17.49
N ARG A 361 -7.66 -23.12 17.12
CA ARG A 361 -6.92 -22.93 15.85
C ARG A 361 -7.84 -23.09 14.64
N ARG A 362 -8.66 -24.15 14.63
CA ARG A 362 -9.63 -24.47 13.58
C ARG A 362 -10.66 -23.34 13.39
N GLU A 363 -11.31 -22.86 14.44
CA GLU A 363 -12.31 -21.79 14.31
C GLU A 363 -11.68 -20.44 13.91
N LEU A 364 -10.47 -20.13 14.39
CA LEU A 364 -9.75 -18.91 13.98
C LEU A 364 -9.30 -18.95 12.52
N LEU A 365 -8.87 -20.11 12.00
CA LEU A 365 -8.54 -20.28 10.58
C LEU A 365 -9.79 -20.24 9.68
N LYS A 366 -10.93 -20.78 10.13
CA LYS A 366 -12.22 -20.61 9.44
C LYS A 366 -12.63 -19.13 9.36
N LEU A 367 -12.54 -18.38 10.46
CA LEU A 367 -12.78 -16.92 10.46
C LEU A 367 -11.83 -16.18 9.53
N ARG A 368 -10.54 -16.55 9.51
CA ARG A 368 -9.54 -15.99 8.58
C ARG A 368 -9.87 -16.27 7.11
N ASN A 369 -10.39 -17.46 6.78
CA ASN A 369 -10.84 -17.79 5.43
C ASN A 369 -12.06 -16.98 4.99
N THR A 370 -13.04 -16.77 5.89
CA THR A 370 -14.18 -15.89 5.61
C THR A 370 -13.74 -14.43 5.44
N LEU A 371 -12.82 -13.95 6.28
CA LEU A 371 -12.29 -12.58 6.19
C LEU A 371 -11.54 -12.34 4.87
N VAL A 372 -10.61 -13.22 4.48
CA VAL A 372 -9.88 -13.05 3.21
C VAL A 372 -10.81 -13.14 1.99
N HIS A 373 -11.85 -13.97 2.05
CA HIS A 373 -12.84 -14.07 0.99
C HIS A 373 -13.53 -12.73 0.73
N HIS A 374 -14.01 -12.05 1.77
CA HIS A 374 -14.65 -10.73 1.62
C HIS A 374 -13.67 -9.65 1.18
N VAL A 375 -12.44 -9.63 1.73
CA VAL A 375 -11.39 -8.67 1.35
C VAL A 375 -10.98 -8.83 -0.13
N HIS A 376 -10.94 -10.05 -0.65
CA HIS A 376 -10.55 -10.30 -2.05
C HIS A 376 -11.71 -10.15 -3.04
N ASN A 377 -12.93 -10.57 -2.66
CA ASN A 377 -14.11 -10.57 -3.52
C ASN A 377 -14.97 -9.30 -3.34
N CYS A 378 -14.34 -8.13 -3.28
CA CYS A 378 -15.00 -6.81 -3.16
C CYS A 378 -15.68 -6.30 -4.45
N VAL A 379 -15.51 -6.97 -5.60
CA VAL A 379 -16.07 -6.55 -6.90
C VAL A 379 -16.68 -7.72 -7.65
N GLU A 380 -17.93 -7.57 -8.08
CA GLU A 380 -18.60 -8.44 -9.04
C GLU A 380 -18.45 -7.88 -10.45
N GLN A 381 -18.25 -8.77 -11.43
CA GLN A 381 -18.15 -8.43 -12.85
C GLN A 381 -19.27 -9.13 -13.63
N GLU A 382 -20.32 -8.37 -13.94
CA GLU A 382 -21.33 -8.76 -14.92
C GLU A 382 -20.88 -8.33 -16.32
N ALA A 383 -21.47 -8.90 -17.38
CA ALA A 383 -20.94 -8.88 -18.75
C ALA A 383 -20.59 -7.48 -19.32
N GLU A 384 -21.24 -6.41 -18.84
CA GLU A 384 -20.97 -5.03 -19.25
C GLU A 384 -20.63 -4.07 -18.10
N ARG A 385 -20.71 -4.50 -16.83
CA ARG A 385 -20.55 -3.61 -15.66
C ARG A 385 -19.86 -4.30 -14.49
N SER A 386 -18.98 -3.56 -13.82
CA SER A 386 -18.46 -3.93 -12.51
C SER A 386 -19.25 -3.23 -11.41
N ARG A 387 -19.58 -3.93 -10.32
CA ARG A 387 -20.18 -3.35 -9.11
C ARG A 387 -19.41 -3.78 -7.87
N LEU A 388 -19.50 -2.99 -6.81
CA LEU A 388 -19.04 -3.41 -5.49
C LEU A 388 -19.93 -4.55 -4.98
N THR A 389 -19.35 -5.50 -4.26
CA THR A 389 -20.12 -6.58 -3.62
C THR A 389 -20.68 -6.14 -2.28
N ARG A 390 -21.73 -6.83 -1.81
CA ARG A 390 -22.26 -6.62 -0.47
C ARG A 390 -21.28 -7.18 0.57
N LEU A 391 -21.00 -6.39 1.61
CA LEU A 391 -20.26 -6.84 2.79
C LEU A 391 -21.16 -7.70 3.69
N PRO A 392 -20.61 -8.42 4.68
CA PRO A 392 -21.42 -9.09 5.70
C PRO A 392 -22.44 -8.15 6.34
N ASP A 393 -23.59 -8.69 6.73
CA ASP A 393 -24.71 -7.89 7.24
C ASP A 393 -24.36 -7.05 8.48
N ILE A 394 -25.12 -5.98 8.68
CA ILE A 394 -25.00 -5.11 9.85
C ILE A 394 -25.57 -5.84 11.07
N LEU A 395 -24.84 -5.82 12.19
CA LEU A 395 -25.31 -6.44 13.43
C LEU A 395 -26.41 -5.59 14.09
N THR A 396 -27.50 -6.23 14.48
CA THR A 396 -28.61 -5.63 15.24
C THR A 396 -28.24 -5.33 16.70
N ASN A 397 -27.13 -5.90 17.19
CA ASN A 397 -26.61 -5.67 18.55
C ASN A 397 -26.05 -4.24 18.71
N ARG A 398 -26.88 -3.34 19.25
CA ARG A 398 -26.55 -1.92 19.53
C ARG A 398 -25.25 -1.74 20.33
N GLN A 399 -24.95 -2.58 21.33
CA GLN A 399 -23.74 -2.44 22.15
C GLN A 399 -22.44 -2.68 21.35
N THR A 400 -22.46 -3.63 20.41
CA THR A 400 -21.28 -3.90 19.56
C THR A 400 -21.07 -2.80 18.52
N CYS A 401 -22.16 -2.23 18.00
CA CYS A 401 -22.11 -1.16 16.99
C CYS A 401 -21.82 0.22 17.59
N GLN A 402 -22.24 0.51 18.82
CA GLN A 402 -22.02 1.80 19.50
C GLN A 402 -20.54 2.17 19.62
N TYR A 403 -19.68 1.22 19.98
CA TYR A 403 -18.24 1.42 20.15
C TYR A 403 -17.43 0.93 18.92
N CYS A 404 -18.05 0.89 17.74
CA CYS A 404 -17.39 0.45 16.52
C CYS A 404 -16.62 1.62 15.86
N PRO A 405 -15.28 1.58 15.70
CA PRO A 405 -14.53 2.65 15.04
C PRO A 405 -14.88 2.78 13.54
N GLN A 406 -15.48 1.73 12.95
CA GLN A 406 -15.92 1.70 11.55
C GLN A 406 -17.41 2.08 11.39
N LYS A 407 -18.04 2.73 12.39
CA LYS A 407 -19.48 3.09 12.39
C LYS A 407 -19.91 3.81 11.10
N ARG A 408 -19.21 4.89 10.77
CA ARG A 408 -19.45 5.73 9.59
C ARG A 408 -19.27 4.94 8.29
N ASN A 409 -18.13 4.26 8.13
CA ASN A 409 -17.82 3.47 6.94
C ASN A 409 -18.81 2.31 6.75
N CYS A 410 -19.31 1.73 7.84
CA CYS A 410 -20.33 0.68 7.82
C CYS A 410 -21.66 1.17 7.22
N ALA A 411 -22.15 2.32 7.69
CA ALA A 411 -23.39 2.93 7.19
C ALA A 411 -23.24 3.46 5.75
N LEU A 412 -22.13 4.16 5.49
CA LEU A 412 -21.81 4.75 4.19
C LEU A 412 -21.65 3.68 3.10
N TYR A 413 -21.00 2.55 3.40
CA TYR A 413 -20.89 1.45 2.44
C TYR A 413 -22.26 0.83 2.13
N GLU A 414 -23.11 0.58 3.13
CA GLU A 414 -24.43 0.00 2.89
C GLU A 414 -25.28 0.91 1.99
N ARG A 415 -25.40 2.19 2.36
CA ARG A 415 -26.16 3.19 1.60
C ARG A 415 -25.62 3.44 0.18
N ALA A 416 -24.33 3.21 -0.06
CA ALA A 416 -23.67 3.45 -1.34
C ALA A 416 -23.65 2.22 -2.28
N VAL A 417 -23.87 1.01 -1.76
CA VAL A 417 -23.88 -0.25 -2.53
C VAL A 417 -25.28 -0.82 -2.68
N ASP A 418 -26.13 -0.70 -1.66
CA ASP A 418 -27.55 -1.07 -1.69
C ASP A 418 -28.43 0.12 -1.27
N PRO A 419 -28.83 0.99 -2.21
CA PRO A 419 -29.69 2.12 -1.89
C PRO A 419 -31.06 1.71 -1.31
N SER A 420 -31.54 0.52 -1.70
CA SER A 420 -32.81 -0.10 -1.29
C SER A 420 -32.78 -0.72 0.11
N SER A 421 -31.61 -0.95 0.71
CA SER A 421 -31.50 -1.42 2.09
C SER A 421 -32.25 -0.51 3.08
N ALA A 422 -32.36 0.78 2.75
CA ALA A 422 -33.04 1.79 3.54
C ALA A 422 -34.58 1.64 3.59
N ASP A 423 -35.15 0.78 2.74
CA ASP A 423 -36.60 0.53 2.70
C ASP A 423 -36.97 -0.87 3.23
N VAL A 424 -35.98 -1.74 3.51
CA VAL A 424 -36.18 -3.17 3.79
C VAL A 424 -35.52 -3.67 5.10
N SER A 425 -34.54 -2.95 5.66
CA SER A 425 -33.89 -3.35 6.92
C SER A 425 -34.77 -3.11 8.16
N GLU A 426 -34.54 -3.89 9.22
CA GLU A 426 -35.13 -3.67 10.56
C GLU A 426 -34.96 -2.22 11.05
N ASP A 427 -35.95 -1.70 11.79
CA ASP A 427 -36.00 -0.31 12.30
C ASP A 427 -34.67 0.15 12.96
N VAL A 428 -34.03 -0.73 13.73
CA VAL A 428 -32.76 -0.46 14.42
C VAL A 428 -31.61 -0.15 13.45
N VAL A 429 -31.60 -0.79 12.28
CA VAL A 429 -30.62 -0.54 11.22
C VAL A 429 -30.98 0.74 10.46
N GLN A 430 -32.27 1.05 10.28
CA GLN A 430 -32.70 2.31 9.65
C GLN A 430 -32.31 3.54 10.47
N ASP A 431 -32.61 3.53 11.77
CA ASP A 431 -32.18 4.57 12.72
C ASP A 431 -30.68 4.84 12.61
N PHE A 432 -29.89 3.75 12.54
CA PHE A 432 -28.43 3.79 12.43
C PHE A 432 -27.95 4.39 11.11
N LEU A 433 -28.51 3.95 9.97
CA LEU A 433 -28.16 4.48 8.65
C LEU A 433 -28.53 5.96 8.54
N GLN A 434 -29.72 6.35 9.03
CA GLN A 434 -30.18 7.74 9.01
C GLN A 434 -29.34 8.63 9.93
N GLN A 435 -28.93 8.15 11.11
CA GLN A 435 -28.03 8.89 12.01
C GLN A 435 -26.67 9.18 11.36
N GLU A 436 -26.07 8.19 10.69
CA GLU A 436 -24.69 8.30 10.18
C GLU A 436 -24.58 8.88 8.76
N THR A 437 -25.67 8.87 7.97
CA THR A 437 -25.65 9.28 6.56
C THR A 437 -26.79 10.21 6.13
N GLY A 438 -27.70 10.59 7.03
CA GLY A 438 -28.87 11.43 6.70
C GLY A 438 -28.54 12.85 6.21
N HIS A 439 -27.31 13.32 6.42
CA HIS A 439 -26.79 14.59 5.89
C HIS A 439 -26.25 14.48 4.45
N LEU A 440 -26.19 13.27 3.87
CA LEU A 440 -25.64 13.03 2.53
C LEU A 440 -26.74 12.95 1.47
N THR A 441 -26.48 13.58 0.33
CA THR A 441 -27.37 13.51 -0.83
C THR A 441 -27.03 12.32 -1.73
N LEU A 442 -27.95 11.94 -2.63
CA LEU A 442 -27.71 10.88 -3.61
C LEU A 442 -26.47 11.15 -4.51
N PRO A 443 -26.21 12.38 -5.00
CA PRO A 443 -24.92 12.74 -5.61
C PRO A 443 -23.68 12.42 -4.76
N HIS A 444 -23.73 12.70 -3.44
CA HIS A 444 -22.62 12.41 -2.52
C HIS A 444 -22.36 10.91 -2.40
N LEU A 445 -23.41 10.10 -2.20
CA LEU A 445 -23.33 8.65 -2.13
C LEU A 445 -22.83 8.03 -3.46
N ASN A 446 -23.31 8.53 -4.60
CA ASN A 446 -22.85 8.08 -5.92
C ASN A 446 -21.37 8.42 -6.17
N TYR A 447 -20.91 9.60 -5.73
CA TYR A 447 -19.51 9.99 -5.82
C TYR A 447 -18.62 9.05 -4.99
N PHE A 448 -19.01 8.76 -3.74
CA PHE A 448 -18.33 7.80 -2.88
C PHE A 448 -18.25 6.40 -3.53
N SER A 449 -19.40 5.85 -3.94
CA SER A 449 -19.51 4.52 -4.55
C SER A 449 -18.64 4.38 -5.82
N HIS A 450 -18.66 5.40 -6.68
CA HIS A 450 -17.88 5.43 -7.91
C HIS A 450 -16.37 5.39 -7.66
N TRP A 451 -15.86 6.24 -6.76
CA TRP A 451 -14.44 6.28 -6.45
C TRP A 451 -13.95 5.02 -5.73
N LEU A 452 -14.75 4.51 -4.78
CA LEU A 452 -14.49 3.24 -4.10
C LEU A 452 -14.36 2.08 -5.11
N LEU A 453 -15.28 1.97 -6.07
CA LEU A 453 -15.21 0.96 -7.14
C LEU A 453 -13.94 1.08 -8.01
N LEU A 454 -13.59 2.30 -8.45
CA LEU A 454 -12.40 2.55 -9.29
C LEU A 454 -11.11 2.14 -8.58
N TRP A 455 -10.99 2.45 -7.29
CA TRP A 455 -9.82 2.10 -6.49
C TRP A 455 -9.72 0.60 -6.20
N THR A 456 -10.82 -0.06 -5.85
CA THR A 456 -10.84 -1.52 -5.67
C THR A 456 -10.48 -2.25 -6.97
N LEU A 457 -11.00 -1.79 -8.12
CA LEU A 457 -10.62 -2.32 -9.45
C LEU A 457 -9.13 -2.14 -9.78
N GLN A 458 -8.50 -1.06 -9.31
CA GLN A 458 -7.06 -0.84 -9.49
C GLN A 458 -6.24 -1.78 -8.60
N CYS A 459 -6.67 -2.03 -7.36
CA CYS A 459 -5.95 -2.93 -6.45
C CYS A 459 -6.06 -4.41 -6.82
N ILE A 460 -7.22 -4.86 -7.33
CA ILE A 460 -7.36 -6.22 -7.89
C ILE A 460 -6.39 -6.47 -9.06
N LYS A 461 -5.94 -5.42 -9.77
CA LYS A 461 -4.90 -5.54 -10.82
C LYS A 461 -3.50 -5.64 -10.24
N LEU A 462 -3.19 -4.92 -9.15
CA LEU A 462 -1.87 -4.90 -8.52
C LEU A 462 -1.61 -6.19 -7.72
N LEU A 463 -2.58 -6.64 -6.92
CA LEU A 463 -2.47 -7.84 -6.07
C LEU A 463 -2.14 -9.12 -6.87
N LYS A 464 -2.53 -9.19 -8.15
CA LYS A 464 -2.22 -10.31 -9.06
C LYS A 464 -0.73 -10.45 -9.44
N TYR A 465 0.13 -9.51 -9.06
CA TYR A 465 1.57 -9.56 -9.32
C TYR A 465 2.41 -9.81 -8.06
N LEU A 466 1.82 -9.79 -6.86
CA LEU A 466 2.50 -10.06 -5.60
C LEU A 466 2.41 -11.56 -5.28
N THR A 467 3.54 -12.27 -5.38
CA THR A 467 3.65 -13.68 -4.98
C THR A 467 4.99 -13.92 -4.31
N LEU A 468 4.99 -14.40 -3.07
CA LEU A 468 6.12 -14.41 -2.13
C LEU A 468 7.23 -15.44 -2.41
N THR A 469 7.40 -15.89 -3.66
CA THR A 469 8.31 -17.00 -4.01
C THR A 469 9.54 -16.55 -4.83
N CYS A 470 10.66 -17.21 -4.56
CA CYS A 470 12.00 -16.71 -4.85
C CYS A 470 12.41 -16.76 -6.35
N VAL A 471 11.98 -17.79 -7.08
CA VAL A 471 12.65 -18.21 -8.35
C VAL A 471 12.22 -17.39 -9.58
N SER A 472 11.02 -16.80 -9.58
CA SER A 472 10.53 -15.95 -10.68
C SER A 472 10.91 -14.47 -10.51
N SER A 473 11.08 -14.00 -9.28
CA SER A 473 11.17 -12.58 -8.94
C SER A 473 12.52 -11.95 -9.30
N GLU A 474 13.63 -12.67 -9.14
CA GLU A 474 14.95 -12.19 -9.60
C GLU A 474 15.00 -11.99 -11.13
N LYS A 475 14.33 -12.86 -11.91
CA LYS A 475 14.26 -12.74 -13.38
C LYS A 475 13.43 -11.55 -13.84
N ASN A 476 12.47 -11.11 -13.03
CA ASN A 476 11.63 -9.94 -13.27
C ASN A 476 12.23 -8.64 -12.68
N GLY A 477 13.28 -8.75 -11.86
CA GLY A 477 13.95 -7.63 -11.17
C GLY A 477 13.27 -7.14 -9.90
N SER A 478 12.14 -7.72 -9.48
CA SER A 478 11.41 -7.31 -8.27
C SER A 478 12.03 -7.79 -6.95
N CYS A 479 13.08 -8.63 -7.03
CA CYS A 479 13.80 -9.21 -5.89
C CYS A 479 15.31 -9.15 -6.14
N VAL A 480 16.08 -9.04 -5.05
CA VAL A 480 17.53 -9.31 -5.04
C VAL A 480 17.88 -10.26 -3.90
N GLY A 481 18.30 -11.47 -4.23
CA GLY A 481 18.83 -12.44 -3.26
C GLY A 481 20.34 -12.35 -3.06
N ASN A 482 20.86 -13.31 -2.29
CA ASN A 482 22.28 -13.55 -2.05
C ASN A 482 23.01 -12.34 -1.41
N LEU A 483 22.36 -11.79 -0.38
CA LEU A 483 22.81 -10.63 0.37
C LEU A 483 23.37 -11.07 1.73
N GLN A 484 24.57 -10.61 2.09
CA GLN A 484 25.18 -10.85 3.39
C GLN A 484 25.37 -9.51 4.11
N LEU A 485 25.05 -9.44 5.40
CA LEU A 485 25.25 -8.23 6.20
C LEU A 485 26.76 -7.93 6.30
N SER A 486 27.19 -6.72 5.91
CA SER A 486 28.63 -6.38 5.79
C SER A 486 29.17 -5.49 6.91
N ASP A 487 28.37 -4.52 7.34
CA ASP A 487 28.76 -3.49 8.30
C ASP A 487 27.90 -3.61 9.56
N PRO A 488 28.40 -3.19 10.75
CA PRO A 488 27.57 -3.08 11.94
C PRO A 488 26.33 -2.22 11.70
N VAL A 489 25.17 -2.67 12.20
CA VAL A 489 23.91 -1.94 12.04
C VAL A 489 23.97 -0.63 12.83
N THR A 490 23.55 0.46 12.18
CA THR A 490 23.58 1.81 12.77
C THR A 490 22.17 2.33 12.98
N VAL A 491 21.85 2.74 14.21
CA VAL A 491 20.57 3.38 14.53
C VAL A 491 20.57 4.79 13.94
N GLN A 492 19.61 5.11 13.08
CA GLN A 492 19.43 6.47 12.55
C GLN A 492 18.46 7.29 13.41
N SER A 493 17.40 6.65 13.84
CA SER A 493 16.42 7.17 14.80
C SER A 493 15.79 6.01 15.55
N GLU A 494 15.00 6.30 16.58
CA GLU A 494 14.23 5.29 17.30
C GLU A 494 13.37 4.45 16.33
N GLY A 495 13.50 3.13 16.40
CA GLY A 495 12.84 2.18 15.48
C GLY A 495 13.34 2.16 14.04
N VAL A 496 14.44 2.84 13.69
CA VAL A 496 14.97 2.90 12.31
C VAL A 496 16.47 2.58 12.26
N PHE A 497 16.78 1.46 11.62
CA PHE A 497 18.10 0.82 11.61
C PHE A 497 18.66 0.77 10.18
N LEU A 498 19.76 1.47 9.92
CA LEU A 498 20.48 1.40 8.65
C LEU A 498 21.30 0.11 8.59
N HIS A 499 20.97 -0.71 7.60
CA HIS A 499 21.66 -1.94 7.25
C HIS A 499 22.43 -1.78 5.95
N ARG A 500 23.55 -2.49 5.82
CA ARG A 500 24.35 -2.59 4.59
C ARG A 500 24.62 -4.05 4.27
N PHE A 501 24.26 -4.42 3.05
CA PHE A 501 24.37 -5.78 2.55
C PHE A 501 25.34 -5.84 1.37
N GLN A 502 26.32 -6.72 1.44
CA GLN A 502 27.18 -7.07 0.33
C GLN A 502 26.55 -8.19 -0.51
N ARG A 503 26.59 -8.05 -1.83
CA ARG A 503 26.17 -9.08 -2.78
C ARG A 503 27.28 -10.11 -2.95
N SER A 504 27.01 -11.38 -2.71
CA SER A 504 27.97 -12.47 -2.93
C SER A 504 28.11 -12.87 -4.41
N SER A 505 27.15 -12.51 -5.27
CA SER A 505 27.23 -12.71 -6.72
C SER A 505 26.89 -11.44 -7.53
N VAL A 506 27.55 -11.27 -8.69
CA VAL A 506 27.38 -10.09 -9.56
C VAL A 506 26.18 -10.29 -10.50
N ALA A 507 24.98 -10.27 -9.94
CA ALA A 507 23.73 -10.36 -10.72
C ALA A 507 23.50 -9.09 -11.57
N SER A 508 22.82 -9.26 -12.72
CA SER A 508 22.45 -8.14 -13.59
C SER A 508 21.39 -7.25 -12.92
N GLN A 509 21.74 -6.02 -12.57
CA GLN A 509 20.90 -5.08 -11.83
C GLN A 509 19.62 -4.72 -12.61
N GLN A 510 18.45 -5.19 -12.14
CA GLN A 510 17.11 -4.86 -12.67
C GLN A 510 16.14 -4.53 -11.52
N GLY A 511 15.07 -3.80 -11.85
CA GLY A 511 14.00 -3.39 -10.92
C GLY A 511 14.41 -2.33 -9.89
N LEU A 512 14.72 -2.75 -8.66
CA LEU A 512 14.81 -1.91 -7.45
C LEU A 512 15.79 -0.72 -7.54
N ALA A 513 15.41 0.41 -6.93
CA ALA A 513 16.24 1.60 -6.72
C ALA A 513 16.04 2.25 -5.33
N SER A 514 16.76 3.35 -5.08
CA SER A 514 16.68 4.13 -3.84
C SER A 514 15.33 4.84 -3.73
N GLY A 515 14.66 4.67 -2.58
CA GLY A 515 13.29 5.13 -2.31
C GLY A 515 12.24 4.01 -2.31
N ASP A 516 12.48 2.90 -3.01
CA ASP A 516 11.55 1.75 -3.04
C ASP A 516 11.35 1.17 -1.64
N ARG A 517 10.08 0.87 -1.30
CA ARG A 517 9.73 0.11 -0.10
C ARG A 517 10.05 -1.36 -0.29
N ILE A 518 10.55 -2.01 0.75
CA ILE A 518 11.04 -3.39 0.70
C ILE A 518 10.65 -4.22 1.94
N VAL A 519 10.67 -5.54 1.74
CA VAL A 519 10.64 -6.57 2.78
C VAL A 519 11.94 -7.35 2.72
N VAL A 520 12.56 -7.58 3.87
CA VAL A 520 13.75 -8.44 4.02
C VAL A 520 13.33 -9.80 4.56
N SER A 521 13.78 -10.86 3.89
CA SER A 521 13.57 -12.26 4.28
C SER A 521 14.90 -13.01 4.18
N ASP A 522 14.95 -14.26 4.65
CA ASP A 522 16.05 -15.15 4.28
C ASP A 522 15.98 -15.58 2.80
N GLN A 523 17.12 -15.98 2.25
CA GLN A 523 17.24 -16.47 0.89
C GLN A 523 16.42 -17.76 0.68
N GLU A 524 16.42 -18.65 1.68
CA GLU A 524 15.77 -19.97 1.59
C GLU A 524 14.25 -19.93 1.79
N GLY A 525 13.70 -18.83 2.32
CA GLY A 525 12.27 -18.66 2.56
C GLY A 525 11.75 -19.36 3.82
N ARG A 526 12.63 -19.71 4.77
CA ARG A 526 12.24 -20.22 6.10
C ARG A 526 11.84 -19.07 7.05
N LEU A 527 12.45 -17.90 6.89
CA LEU A 527 12.27 -16.70 7.70
C LEU A 527 11.75 -15.55 6.82
N VAL A 528 10.47 -15.66 6.44
CA VAL A 528 9.79 -14.63 5.65
C VAL A 528 9.45 -13.42 6.53
N GLY A 529 9.66 -12.21 5.99
CA GLY A 529 9.22 -10.95 6.60
C GLY A 529 9.94 -10.61 7.91
N LEU A 530 11.26 -10.76 7.96
CA LEU A 530 12.08 -10.45 9.14
C LEU A 530 12.01 -8.96 9.51
N ALA A 531 12.06 -8.09 8.51
CA ALA A 531 11.99 -6.63 8.63
C ALA A 531 11.37 -5.99 7.38
N THR A 532 10.84 -4.79 7.52
CA THR A 532 10.33 -3.95 6.42
C THR A 532 11.01 -2.58 6.44
N GLY A 533 11.08 -1.91 5.29
CA GLY A 533 11.82 -0.66 5.22
C GLY A 533 11.90 -0.03 3.84
N TYR A 534 12.91 0.80 3.62
CA TYR A 534 13.15 1.54 2.38
C TYR A 534 14.60 1.42 1.93
N LEU A 535 14.80 1.30 0.62
CA LEU A 535 16.15 1.29 0.02
C LEU A 535 16.78 2.69 0.05
N CYS A 536 18.01 2.78 0.56
CA CYS A 536 18.79 4.01 0.61
C CYS A 536 19.77 4.10 -0.58
N GLU A 537 20.52 3.03 -0.84
CA GLU A 537 21.48 2.96 -1.94
C GLU A 537 21.43 1.58 -2.61
N VAL A 538 21.46 1.55 -3.95
CA VAL A 538 21.48 0.30 -4.72
C VAL A 538 22.63 0.32 -5.72
N SER A 539 23.76 -0.28 -5.35
CA SER A 539 24.91 -0.45 -6.23
C SER A 539 25.03 -1.91 -6.73
N ARG A 540 26.05 -2.18 -7.56
CA ARG A 540 26.36 -3.55 -8.04
C ARG A 540 26.99 -4.47 -6.99
N LYS A 541 27.51 -3.93 -5.89
CA LYS A 541 28.22 -4.69 -4.85
C LYS A 541 27.56 -4.57 -3.48
N VAL A 542 26.99 -3.42 -3.17
CA VAL A 542 26.38 -3.07 -1.89
C VAL A 542 24.95 -2.59 -2.10
N ILE A 543 24.06 -3.03 -1.22
CA ILE A 543 22.72 -2.45 -1.02
C ILE A 543 22.68 -1.89 0.39
N SER A 544 22.12 -0.69 0.58
CA SER A 544 21.79 -0.17 1.90
C SER A 544 20.31 0.17 2.01
N CYS A 545 19.75 -0.04 3.19
CA CYS A 545 18.34 0.23 3.48
C CYS A 545 18.15 0.55 4.96
N THR A 546 17.18 1.43 5.24
CA THR A 546 16.65 1.65 6.58
C THR A 546 15.52 0.67 6.84
N LEU A 547 15.64 -0.12 7.90
CA LEU A 547 14.69 -1.15 8.31
C LEU A 547 14.05 -0.83 9.66
N ASP A 548 12.86 -1.37 9.89
CA ASP A 548 12.08 -1.25 11.13
C ASP A 548 12.65 -2.08 12.31
N ARG A 549 13.63 -2.96 12.06
CA ARG A 549 14.25 -3.85 13.05
C ARG A 549 15.73 -4.06 12.79
N ASP A 550 16.49 -4.30 13.85
CA ASP A 550 17.90 -4.73 13.80
C ASP A 550 17.99 -6.23 13.45
N LEU A 551 18.70 -6.54 12.36
CA LEU A 551 18.94 -7.91 11.88
C LEU A 551 20.32 -8.46 12.25
N SER A 552 21.10 -7.77 13.09
CA SER A 552 22.45 -8.20 13.51
C SER A 552 22.49 -9.61 14.10
N LYS A 553 21.41 -10.04 14.75
CA LYS A 553 21.26 -11.41 15.32
C LYS A 553 21.14 -12.53 14.27
N TYR A 554 21.03 -12.17 12.99
CA TYR A 554 20.96 -13.09 11.84
C TYR A 554 22.17 -12.91 10.91
N SER A 555 23.32 -12.47 11.42
CA SER A 555 24.54 -12.19 10.63
C SER A 555 25.02 -13.35 9.75
N ASP A 556 24.77 -14.59 10.18
CA ASP A 556 25.15 -15.82 9.46
C ASP A 556 24.15 -16.22 8.36
N VAL A 557 23.02 -15.50 8.24
CA VAL A 557 21.96 -15.79 7.26
C VAL A 557 22.24 -15.04 5.96
N LEU A 558 22.04 -15.73 4.82
CA LEU A 558 21.92 -15.05 3.53
C LEU A 558 20.50 -14.50 3.38
N PHE A 559 20.41 -13.21 3.14
CA PHE A 559 19.16 -12.46 2.98
C PHE A 559 18.75 -12.33 1.51
N ARG A 560 17.48 -12.03 1.33
CA ARG A 560 16.92 -11.46 0.11
C ARG A 560 16.09 -10.21 0.42
N VAL A 561 16.04 -9.31 -0.54
CA VAL A 561 15.24 -8.09 -0.51
C VAL A 561 14.18 -8.19 -1.61
N ASP A 562 12.92 -8.25 -1.19
CA ASP A 562 11.74 -8.26 -2.06
C ASP A 562 11.14 -6.84 -2.10
N GLY A 563 10.77 -6.34 -3.29
CA GLY A 563 10.05 -5.08 -3.44
C GLY A 563 8.63 -5.18 -2.88
N ASP A 564 8.29 -4.30 -1.95
CA ASP A 564 6.95 -4.20 -1.38
C ASP A 564 6.16 -3.11 -2.12
N GLU A 565 5.46 -3.51 -3.19
CA GLU A 565 4.48 -2.66 -3.90
C GLU A 565 3.24 -2.30 -3.04
N GLY A 566 3.25 -2.66 -1.76
CA GLY A 566 2.44 -2.16 -0.65
C GLY A 566 1.23 -1.29 -0.99
N VAL A 567 0.05 -1.72 -0.50
CA VAL A 567 -1.24 -0.98 -0.56
C VAL A 567 -1.19 0.40 0.16
N VAL A 568 -0.03 0.80 0.66
CA VAL A 568 0.34 2.13 1.20
C VAL A 568 0.10 3.20 0.14
N GLY A 569 -1.07 3.83 0.24
CA GLY A 569 -1.55 4.84 -0.70
C GLY A 569 -3.03 4.65 -1.02
N LEU A 570 -3.51 3.40 -1.17
CA LEU A 570 -4.94 3.15 -1.37
C LEU A 570 -5.74 3.54 -0.13
N SER A 571 -5.30 3.09 1.06
CA SER A 571 -6.00 3.38 2.32
C SER A 571 -6.14 4.88 2.54
N THR A 572 -5.12 5.68 2.19
CA THR A 572 -5.17 7.15 2.26
C THR A 572 -6.24 7.73 1.33
N HIS A 573 -6.34 7.27 0.08
CA HIS A 573 -7.38 7.72 -0.86
C HIS A 573 -8.79 7.34 -0.36
N LEU A 574 -8.97 6.11 0.12
CA LEU A 574 -10.23 5.61 0.68
C LEU A 574 -10.64 6.38 1.94
N THR A 575 -9.70 6.62 2.87
CA THR A 575 -9.91 7.45 4.06
C THR A 575 -10.24 8.90 3.70
N ASN A 576 -9.59 9.50 2.69
CA ASN A 576 -9.89 10.86 2.26
C ASN A 576 -11.32 11.00 1.70
N VAL A 577 -11.78 10.04 0.90
CA VAL A 577 -13.16 10.03 0.37
C VAL A 577 -14.19 9.66 1.44
N SER A 578 -13.84 8.87 2.45
CA SER A 578 -14.67 8.69 3.65
C SER A 578 -14.77 9.98 4.49
N ARG A 579 -13.66 10.68 4.73
CA ARG A 579 -13.64 11.99 5.43
C ARG A 579 -14.44 13.05 4.69
N LEU A 580 -14.42 13.07 3.36
CA LEU A 580 -15.27 13.95 2.55
C LEU A 580 -16.78 13.74 2.82
N MET A 581 -17.20 12.56 3.26
CA MET A 581 -18.60 12.24 3.61
C MET A 581 -18.92 12.50 5.10
N GLU A 582 -18.01 13.10 5.86
CA GLU A 582 -18.23 13.48 7.26
C GLU A 582 -19.27 14.59 7.41
N SER A 583 -20.04 14.54 8.51
CA SER A 583 -20.98 15.58 8.92
C SER A 583 -20.22 16.68 9.67
N CYS A 584 -19.48 17.51 8.92
CA CYS A 584 -18.78 18.66 9.46
C CYS A 584 -18.68 19.77 8.41
N GLN A 585 -18.64 21.02 8.86
CA GLN A 585 -18.74 22.21 7.99
C GLN A 585 -17.70 22.24 6.86
N ASP A 586 -16.47 21.78 7.11
CA ASP A 586 -15.42 21.72 6.09
C ASP A 586 -15.71 20.66 5.03
N SER A 587 -16.13 19.46 5.44
CA SER A 587 -16.51 18.40 4.49
C SER A 587 -17.79 18.73 3.74
N ASP A 588 -18.78 19.37 4.38
CA ASP A 588 -19.99 19.89 3.73
C ASP A 588 -19.62 20.87 2.62
N ARG A 589 -18.79 21.87 2.94
CA ARG A 589 -18.28 22.86 1.98
C ARG A 589 -17.47 22.22 0.85
N LEU A 590 -16.65 21.21 1.14
CA LEU A 590 -15.90 20.47 0.13
C LEU A 590 -16.83 19.66 -0.78
N ARG A 591 -17.88 19.03 -0.25
CA ARG A 591 -18.89 18.33 -1.07
C ARG A 591 -19.62 19.30 -1.99
N GLU A 592 -20.05 20.46 -1.48
CA GLU A 592 -20.68 21.48 -2.32
C GLU A 592 -19.76 21.92 -3.48
N LEU A 593 -18.48 22.19 -3.21
CA LEU A 593 -17.53 22.69 -4.21
C LEU A 593 -17.06 21.62 -5.20
N VAL A 594 -16.90 20.36 -4.76
CA VAL A 594 -16.26 19.28 -5.54
C VAL A 594 -17.25 18.30 -6.14
N VAL A 595 -18.34 17.97 -5.42
CA VAL A 595 -19.35 16.99 -5.86
C VAL A 595 -20.54 17.70 -6.50
N ASP A 596 -21.09 18.72 -5.83
CA ASP A 596 -22.26 19.47 -6.34
C ASP A 596 -21.87 20.61 -7.30
N LEU A 597 -20.56 20.86 -7.45
CA LEU A 597 -19.95 21.84 -8.35
C LEU A 597 -20.45 23.28 -8.14
N ARG A 598 -20.71 23.65 -6.87
CA ARG A 598 -20.97 25.04 -6.47
C ARG A 598 -19.87 25.95 -7.01
N SER A 599 -20.27 27.03 -7.67
CA SER A 599 -19.30 27.97 -8.25
C SER A 599 -18.48 28.66 -7.15
N PRO A 600 -17.15 28.73 -7.27
CA PRO A 600 -16.29 29.34 -6.24
C PRO A 600 -16.49 30.86 -6.17
N GLU A 601 -16.55 31.40 -4.96
CA GLU A 601 -16.74 32.83 -4.75
C GLU A 601 -15.46 33.65 -4.88
N PHE A 602 -15.62 34.86 -5.43
CA PHE A 602 -14.57 35.88 -5.49
C PHE A 602 -15.10 37.23 -5.00
N ILE A 603 -14.34 37.88 -4.11
CA ILE A 603 -14.58 39.26 -3.69
C ILE A 603 -14.08 40.26 -4.75
N SER A 604 -14.67 41.46 -4.77
CA SER A 604 -14.43 42.46 -5.82
C SER A 604 -13.12 43.25 -5.64
N ASN A 605 -12.74 43.56 -4.39
CA ASN A 605 -11.70 44.52 -4.07
C ASN A 605 -10.59 43.93 -3.18
N LEU A 606 -9.32 44.20 -3.55
CA LEU A 606 -8.12 43.79 -2.78
C LEU A 606 -7.88 44.67 -1.53
N SER A 607 -8.43 45.88 -1.51
CA SER A 607 -8.15 46.90 -0.49
C SER A 607 -8.63 46.52 0.91
N SER A 608 -9.65 45.66 1.00
CA SER A 608 -10.23 45.08 2.22
C SER A 608 -9.60 43.75 2.65
N VAL A 609 -8.64 43.21 1.89
CA VAL A 609 -8.06 41.87 2.12
C VAL A 609 -6.67 41.94 2.74
N LEU A 610 -5.83 42.84 2.21
CA LEU A 610 -4.43 42.93 2.62
C LEU A 610 -4.29 43.85 3.85
N PRO A 611 -3.70 43.37 4.97
CA PRO A 611 -3.26 44.22 6.07
C PRO A 611 -2.41 45.38 5.55
N ARG A 612 -2.51 46.56 6.18
CA ARG A 612 -1.82 47.77 5.68
C ARG A 612 -0.31 47.56 5.54
N GLU A 613 0.30 46.89 6.51
CA GLU A 613 1.72 46.52 6.56
C GLU A 613 2.16 45.55 5.45
N ALA A 614 1.27 44.69 4.97
CA ALA A 614 1.60 43.71 3.94
C ALA A 614 1.57 44.29 2.51
N LYS A 615 0.99 45.48 2.31
CA LYS A 615 0.74 46.04 0.98
C LYS A 615 2.02 46.32 0.20
N ASP A 616 3.05 46.88 0.85
CA ASP A 616 4.31 47.23 0.19
C ASP A 616 5.14 45.99 -0.14
N THR A 617 5.18 45.00 0.77
CA THR A 617 5.80 43.70 0.54
C THR A 617 5.16 42.97 -0.64
N VAL A 618 3.82 42.86 -0.67
CA VAL A 618 3.08 42.26 -1.78
C VAL A 618 3.27 43.06 -3.08
N ALA A 619 3.29 44.40 -3.03
CA ALA A 619 3.57 45.22 -4.21
C ALA A 619 4.99 44.98 -4.76
N ASN A 620 6.00 44.84 -3.90
CA ASN A 620 7.37 44.55 -4.30
C ASN A 620 7.52 43.14 -4.88
N ILE A 621 6.90 42.12 -4.28
CA ILE A 621 6.83 40.77 -4.82
C ILE A 621 6.15 40.78 -6.20
N LEU A 622 5.00 41.48 -6.31
CA LEU A 622 4.29 41.59 -7.57
C LEU A 622 5.12 42.28 -8.65
N LYS A 623 5.96 43.28 -8.36
CA LYS A 623 6.77 44.00 -9.39
C LYS A 623 7.50 43.03 -10.32
N GLY A 624 8.16 42.00 -9.77
CA GLY A 624 8.94 41.00 -10.51
C GLY A 624 8.14 40.00 -11.37
N LEU A 625 6.81 39.96 -11.26
CA LEU A 625 5.97 39.03 -12.00
C LEU A 625 5.48 39.60 -13.35
N ASN A 626 5.23 38.73 -14.32
CA ASN A 626 4.59 39.12 -15.59
C ASN A 626 3.07 39.36 -15.41
N LYS A 627 2.41 39.96 -16.41
CA LYS A 627 0.98 40.35 -16.31
C LYS A 627 0.03 39.16 -16.04
N PRO A 628 0.14 37.99 -16.72
CA PRO A 628 -0.61 36.79 -16.35
C PRO A 628 -0.36 36.30 -14.92
N GLN A 629 0.89 36.29 -14.44
CA GLN A 629 1.23 35.90 -13.07
C GLN A 629 0.61 36.87 -12.05
N LYS A 630 0.72 38.18 -12.26
CA LYS A 630 0.04 39.22 -11.45
C LYS A 630 -1.47 39.00 -11.38
N GLN A 631 -2.10 38.61 -12.50
CA GLN A 631 -3.52 38.28 -12.55
C GLN A 631 -3.86 36.99 -11.79
N ALA A 632 -3.01 35.97 -11.84
CA ALA A 632 -3.16 34.75 -11.05
C ALA A 632 -3.06 35.06 -9.55
N MET A 633 -2.06 35.81 -9.11
CA MET A 633 -1.93 36.26 -7.70
C MET A 633 -3.17 37.04 -7.26
N LYS A 634 -3.62 38.01 -8.07
CA LYS A 634 -4.85 38.78 -7.78
C LYS A 634 -6.07 37.87 -7.65
N LYS A 635 -6.22 36.84 -8.48
CA LYS A 635 -7.36 35.90 -8.38
C LYS A 635 -7.29 35.04 -7.12
N VAL A 636 -6.12 34.54 -6.74
CA VAL A 636 -5.93 33.80 -5.47
C VAL A 636 -6.30 34.68 -4.29
N LEU A 637 -5.75 35.90 -4.20
CA LEU A 637 -6.04 36.85 -3.11
C LEU A 637 -7.49 37.35 -3.06
N LEU A 638 -8.27 37.19 -4.13
CA LEU A 638 -9.68 37.53 -4.18
C LEU A 638 -10.60 36.32 -4.02
N SER A 639 -10.06 35.10 -3.94
CA SER A 639 -10.86 33.87 -3.83
C SER A 639 -11.25 33.61 -2.38
N LYS A 640 -12.50 33.23 -2.14
CA LYS A 640 -12.91 32.66 -0.85
C LYS A 640 -12.74 31.13 -0.81
N ASP A 641 -12.88 30.47 -1.97
CA ASP A 641 -12.93 29.02 -2.12
C ASP A 641 -11.65 28.47 -2.77
N TYR A 642 -11.54 28.49 -4.10
CA TYR A 642 -10.37 28.00 -4.83
C TYR A 642 -10.09 28.78 -6.12
N THR A 643 -8.84 28.73 -6.58
CA THR A 643 -8.42 29.33 -7.86
C THR A 643 -7.65 28.31 -8.71
N LEU A 644 -8.11 28.07 -9.93
CA LEU A 644 -7.43 27.21 -10.89
C LEU A 644 -6.40 28.01 -11.70
N ILE A 645 -5.11 27.83 -11.42
CA ILE A 645 -4.01 28.47 -12.16
C ILE A 645 -3.56 27.56 -13.31
N VAL A 646 -3.84 27.99 -14.56
CA VAL A 646 -3.39 27.26 -15.76
C VAL A 646 -1.92 27.55 -16.05
N GLY A 647 -1.04 26.82 -15.38
CA GLY A 647 0.40 26.90 -15.58
C GLY A 647 0.85 26.22 -16.87
N MET A 648 0.87 26.96 -17.99
CA MET A 648 1.37 26.44 -19.27
C MET A 648 2.87 26.08 -19.20
N PRO A 649 3.40 25.28 -20.14
CA PRO A 649 4.84 25.00 -20.18
C PRO A 649 5.65 26.29 -20.42
N GLY A 650 6.78 26.47 -19.73
CA GLY A 650 7.64 27.65 -19.85
C GLY A 650 7.18 28.93 -19.12
N THR A 651 5.93 29.03 -18.66
CA THR A 651 5.39 30.27 -18.03
C THR A 651 5.82 30.48 -16.57
N GLY A 652 6.96 29.92 -16.14
CA GLY A 652 7.46 30.03 -14.77
C GLY A 652 6.49 29.48 -13.71
N LYS A 653 5.96 28.26 -13.89
CA LYS A 653 5.06 27.61 -12.92
C LYS A 653 5.62 27.63 -11.50
N THR A 654 6.82 27.07 -11.34
CA THR A 654 7.53 27.00 -10.06
C THR A 654 7.78 28.40 -9.50
N THR A 655 8.23 29.36 -10.32
CA THR A 655 8.33 30.78 -9.91
C THR A 655 7.00 31.31 -9.38
N THR A 656 5.89 31.05 -10.08
CA THR A 656 4.54 31.51 -9.71
C THR A 656 4.07 30.89 -8.39
N ILE A 657 4.38 29.61 -8.15
CA ILE A 657 4.03 28.88 -6.93
C ILE A 657 4.96 29.28 -5.77
N CYS A 658 6.27 29.38 -5.98
CA CYS A 658 7.22 29.90 -4.98
C CYS A 658 6.93 31.35 -4.56
N THR A 659 6.27 32.12 -5.43
CA THR A 659 5.77 33.46 -5.12
C THR A 659 4.46 33.44 -4.30
N LEU A 660 3.77 32.30 -4.23
CA LEU A 660 2.61 32.05 -3.36
C LEU A 660 3.01 31.37 -2.03
N VAL A 661 3.87 30.35 -2.08
CA VAL A 661 4.26 29.47 -0.97
C VAL A 661 5.69 28.95 -1.18
N PRO A 662 6.61 29.05 -0.19
CA PRO A 662 7.94 28.43 -0.26
C PRO A 662 7.88 26.88 -0.36
N ALA A 663 8.75 26.31 -1.23
CA ALA A 663 8.86 24.91 -1.73
C ALA A 663 8.87 23.75 -0.68
N LEU A 664 8.63 22.45 -0.99
CA LEU A 664 9.29 21.52 -1.97
C LEU A 664 8.48 20.21 -2.30
N GLU A 665 8.92 19.42 -3.30
CA GLU A 665 8.42 18.09 -3.78
C GLU A 665 9.59 17.16 -4.26
N SER A 666 9.40 15.82 -4.40
CA SER A 666 9.91 14.99 -5.55
C SER A 666 9.49 13.48 -5.55
N VAL A 667 9.62 12.77 -6.71
CA VAL A 667 9.08 11.41 -7.04
C VAL A 667 9.97 10.60 -8.08
N GLU A 668 9.74 9.29 -8.29
CA GLU A 668 10.69 8.29 -8.84
C GLU A 668 10.60 7.75 -10.33
N GLN A 669 10.08 6.53 -10.63
CA GLN A 669 10.85 5.46 -11.34
C GLN A 669 10.29 4.70 -12.60
N GLY A 670 11.16 3.90 -13.27
CA GLY A 670 10.89 2.84 -14.30
C GLY A 670 10.57 3.19 -15.80
N GLY A 671 10.94 2.34 -16.81
CA GLY A 671 10.52 2.47 -18.25
C GLY A 671 11.47 1.88 -19.34
N ILE A 672 11.11 1.87 -20.65
CA ILE A 672 11.66 1.12 -21.87
C ILE A 672 12.82 1.82 -22.71
N SER A 673 13.46 1.21 -23.75
CA SER A 673 14.62 1.73 -24.56
C SER A 673 14.72 1.35 -26.07
N ASN A 674 15.61 2.04 -26.83
CA ASN A 674 16.02 1.83 -28.24
C ASN A 674 17.50 2.23 -28.51
N HIS A 675 18.33 1.29 -28.97
CA HIS A 675 19.78 1.48 -29.22
C HIS A 675 20.14 2.50 -30.32
N THR A 676 19.46 2.47 -31.47
CA THR A 676 19.89 3.22 -32.66
C THR A 676 19.74 4.72 -32.47
N GLU A 677 18.64 5.15 -31.83
CA GLU A 677 18.46 6.56 -31.47
C GLU A 677 19.52 7.04 -30.47
N ALA A 678 19.94 6.20 -29.52
CA ALA A 678 20.98 6.59 -28.56
C ALA A 678 22.35 6.83 -29.22
N ALA A 679 22.72 6.02 -30.21
CA ALA A 679 23.94 6.22 -31.00
C ALA A 679 23.89 7.52 -31.84
N LEU A 680 22.74 7.82 -32.46
CA LEU A 680 22.52 9.06 -33.20
C LEU A 680 22.59 10.29 -32.29
N ILE A 681 22.02 10.22 -31.09
CA ILE A 681 22.07 11.29 -30.11
C ILE A 681 23.51 11.54 -29.65
N HIS A 682 24.30 10.49 -29.39
CA HIS A 682 25.73 10.65 -29.09
C HIS A 682 26.49 11.36 -30.23
N MET A 683 26.27 10.98 -31.49
CA MET A 683 26.88 11.66 -32.65
C MET A 683 26.47 13.14 -32.74
N LEU A 684 25.18 13.44 -32.62
CA LEU A 684 24.67 14.82 -32.66
C LEU A 684 25.27 15.67 -31.53
N LEU A 685 25.29 15.16 -30.31
CA LEU A 685 25.87 15.86 -29.16
C LEU A 685 27.39 16.03 -29.28
N SER A 686 28.11 15.02 -29.80
CA SER A 686 29.54 15.11 -30.09
C SER A 686 29.85 16.29 -31.01
N LEU A 687 29.06 16.47 -32.07
CA LEU A 687 29.22 17.56 -33.03
C LEU A 687 28.84 18.91 -32.43
N LEU A 688 27.74 18.99 -31.66
CA LEU A 688 27.27 20.23 -31.04
C LEU A 688 28.24 20.75 -29.96
N ILE A 689 28.81 19.86 -29.16
CA ILE A 689 29.79 20.23 -28.11
C ILE A 689 31.11 20.64 -28.75
N LYS A 690 31.58 19.92 -29.79
CA LYS A 690 32.74 20.36 -30.62
C LYS A 690 32.50 21.71 -31.31
N ALA A 691 31.26 22.05 -31.63
CA ALA A 691 30.86 23.35 -32.18
C ALA A 691 30.68 24.44 -31.10
N GLY A 692 31.08 24.20 -29.84
CA GLY A 692 31.09 25.19 -28.76
C GLY A 692 29.85 25.21 -27.87
N CYS A 693 28.92 24.25 -28.00
CA CYS A 693 27.79 24.14 -27.08
C CYS A 693 28.24 23.57 -25.72
N LYS A 694 27.97 24.29 -24.62
CA LYS A 694 28.31 23.83 -23.28
C LYS A 694 27.44 22.61 -22.89
N PRO A 695 28.01 21.52 -22.34
CA PRO A 695 27.24 20.36 -21.87
C PRO A 695 26.08 20.72 -20.94
N SER A 696 26.27 21.69 -20.03
CA SER A 696 25.26 22.19 -19.09
C SER A 696 23.97 22.70 -19.75
N ASP A 697 24.08 23.18 -20.98
CA ASP A 697 23.03 23.90 -21.70
C ASP A 697 22.20 22.96 -22.59
N VAL A 698 22.56 21.67 -22.58
CA VAL A 698 21.92 20.58 -23.32
C VAL A 698 21.06 19.73 -22.40
N GLY A 699 19.85 19.42 -22.86
CA GLY A 699 19.01 18.38 -22.29
C GLY A 699 18.63 17.31 -23.30
N VAL A 700 18.59 16.06 -22.87
CA VAL A 700 18.04 14.95 -23.66
C VAL A 700 16.79 14.42 -22.98
N ILE A 701 15.71 14.36 -23.75
CA ILE A 701 14.39 13.89 -23.32
C ILE A 701 14.07 12.59 -24.05
N ALA A 702 13.60 11.60 -23.31
CA ALA A 702 12.94 10.43 -23.88
C ALA A 702 11.66 10.10 -23.09
N PRO A 703 10.60 9.59 -23.73
CA PRO A 703 9.38 9.18 -23.05
C PRO A 703 9.57 7.91 -22.20
N TYR A 704 10.68 7.19 -22.33
CA TYR A 704 10.92 5.91 -21.64
C TYR A 704 12.28 5.90 -20.89
N ARG A 705 12.31 5.42 -19.64
CA ARG A 705 13.49 5.57 -18.75
C ARG A 705 14.70 4.69 -19.10
N GLN A 706 14.54 3.47 -19.60
CA GLN A 706 15.67 2.64 -20.03
C GLN A 706 16.33 3.23 -21.29
N GLN A 707 15.63 4.07 -22.08
CA GLN A 707 16.24 4.86 -23.14
C GLN A 707 17.21 5.87 -22.55
N LEU A 708 16.81 6.54 -21.47
CA LEU A 708 17.70 7.43 -20.72
C LEU A 708 18.91 6.65 -20.20
N LYS A 709 18.69 5.49 -19.53
CA LYS A 709 19.79 4.62 -19.08
C LYS A 709 20.76 4.27 -20.23
N ARG A 710 20.25 3.99 -21.45
CA ARG A 710 21.10 3.71 -22.61
C ARG A 710 21.80 4.95 -23.18
N ILE A 711 21.10 6.07 -23.32
CA ILE A 711 21.71 7.34 -23.76
C ILE A 711 22.82 7.75 -22.78
N SER A 712 22.56 7.71 -21.46
CA SER A 712 23.57 7.96 -20.43
C SER A 712 24.74 6.98 -20.49
N ALA A 713 24.53 5.71 -20.86
CA ALA A 713 25.60 4.74 -21.04
C ALA A 713 26.50 5.04 -22.26
N VAL A 714 25.95 5.63 -23.34
CA VAL A 714 26.75 6.06 -24.50
C VAL A 714 27.42 7.43 -24.25
N LEU A 715 26.85 8.27 -23.39
CA LEU A 715 27.40 9.59 -23.02
C LEU A 715 28.38 9.55 -21.82
N GLN A 716 29.06 8.43 -21.56
CA GLN A 716 29.98 8.28 -20.42
C GLN A 716 31.33 9.03 -20.55
N SER A 717 31.66 9.54 -21.74
CA SER A 717 32.89 10.33 -21.95
C SER A 717 32.84 11.67 -21.20
N SER A 718 33.99 12.12 -20.68
CA SER A 718 34.14 13.41 -19.99
C SER A 718 33.73 14.63 -20.85
N ALA A 719 33.70 14.48 -22.18
CA ALA A 719 33.18 15.50 -23.09
C ALA A 719 31.69 15.82 -22.88
N PHE A 720 30.91 14.93 -22.24
CA PHE A 720 29.47 15.11 -21.99
C PHE A 720 29.13 15.43 -20.53
N THR A 721 30.12 15.61 -19.66
CA THR A 721 29.90 15.91 -18.24
C THR A 721 29.12 17.22 -18.09
N GLY A 722 27.84 17.11 -17.68
CA GLY A 722 26.89 18.22 -17.56
C GLY A 722 25.64 18.12 -18.45
N VAL A 723 25.63 17.24 -19.46
CA VAL A 723 24.42 16.98 -20.27
C VAL A 723 23.34 16.31 -19.42
N GLU A 724 22.14 16.89 -19.38
CA GLU A 724 21.05 16.35 -18.56
C GLU A 724 20.15 15.38 -19.34
N VAL A 725 20.12 14.11 -18.95
CA VAL A 725 19.32 13.06 -19.61
C VAL A 725 18.14 12.64 -18.70
N ASN A 726 16.90 13.02 -19.04
CA ASN A 726 15.73 12.87 -18.15
C ASN A 726 14.40 12.59 -18.91
N THR A 727 13.35 12.14 -18.21
CA THR A 727 12.03 11.92 -18.85
C THR A 727 11.31 13.24 -19.12
N VAL A 728 10.31 13.19 -20.02
CA VAL A 728 9.32 14.28 -20.19
C VAL A 728 8.76 14.74 -18.84
N ASP A 729 8.40 13.79 -17.97
CA ASP A 729 7.82 14.06 -16.66
C ASP A 729 8.82 14.72 -15.71
N ARG A 730 10.07 14.25 -15.66
CA ARG A 730 11.13 14.90 -14.86
C ARG A 730 11.52 16.27 -15.42
N TYR A 731 11.33 16.54 -16.71
CA TYR A 731 11.55 17.85 -17.31
C TYR A 731 10.39 18.85 -17.10
N GLN A 732 9.30 18.47 -16.41
CA GLN A 732 8.23 19.41 -16.09
C GLN A 732 8.77 20.62 -15.31
N GLY A 733 8.46 21.82 -15.78
CA GLY A 733 8.93 23.08 -15.18
C GLY A 733 10.38 23.48 -15.49
N ARG A 734 11.21 22.58 -16.04
CA ARG A 734 12.64 22.81 -16.31
C ARG A 734 12.92 23.00 -17.81
N ASP A 735 13.95 23.75 -18.19
CA ASP A 735 14.28 24.04 -19.60
C ASP A 735 15.79 24.04 -19.86
N LYS A 736 16.17 23.99 -21.14
CA LYS A 736 17.57 24.03 -21.60
C LYS A 736 17.69 24.80 -22.92
N SER A 737 18.87 25.35 -23.20
CA SER A 737 19.19 26.04 -24.46
C SER A 737 18.93 25.14 -25.67
N LEU A 738 19.39 23.89 -25.58
CA LEU A 738 19.18 22.86 -26.59
C LEU A 738 18.51 21.63 -25.97
N ILE A 739 17.45 21.13 -26.61
CA ILE A 739 16.79 19.87 -26.25
C ILE A 739 16.88 18.88 -27.40
N VAL A 740 17.24 17.64 -27.09
CA VAL A 740 17.15 16.50 -27.99
C VAL A 740 16.05 15.55 -27.51
N LEU A 741 15.00 15.37 -28.30
CA LEU A 741 13.85 14.52 -28.00
C LEU A 741 13.93 13.21 -28.79
N SER A 742 14.24 12.12 -28.09
CA SER A 742 14.23 10.72 -28.59
C SER A 742 12.81 10.16 -28.51
N PHE A 743 12.26 9.65 -29.60
CA PHE A 743 10.91 9.08 -29.64
C PHE A 743 10.85 7.56 -29.38
N VAL A 744 11.98 6.88 -29.49
CA VAL A 744 12.25 5.48 -29.10
C VAL A 744 11.53 4.41 -29.91
N ARG A 745 10.30 4.64 -30.38
CA ARG A 745 9.46 3.58 -30.96
C ARG A 745 9.48 3.53 -32.49
N SER A 746 9.66 2.30 -32.99
CA SER A 746 9.36 1.90 -34.37
C SER A 746 8.03 1.14 -34.54
N THR A 747 7.28 0.93 -33.46
CA THR A 747 5.97 0.24 -33.46
C THR A 747 4.92 0.96 -32.58
N LEU A 748 3.66 0.56 -32.70
CA LEU A 748 2.49 1.19 -32.05
C LEU A 748 2.46 1.02 -30.53
N GLY A 749 2.01 2.06 -29.81
CA GLY A 749 1.48 1.93 -28.45
C GLY A 749 1.37 3.27 -27.70
N GLU A 750 0.74 3.24 -26.53
CA GLU A 750 -0.15 4.33 -26.13
C GLU A 750 0.49 5.64 -25.64
N LEU A 751 1.71 5.60 -25.12
CA LEU A 751 2.35 6.75 -24.47
C LEU A 751 2.54 7.98 -25.38
N LEU A 752 2.61 7.77 -26.69
CA LEU A 752 2.72 8.85 -27.70
C LEU A 752 1.35 9.39 -28.17
N LYS A 753 0.23 8.82 -27.72
CA LYS A 753 -1.13 9.37 -27.92
C LYS A 753 -1.40 10.57 -27.00
N ASP A 754 -0.68 10.69 -25.88
CA ASP A 754 -0.85 11.79 -24.92
C ASP A 754 -0.22 13.08 -25.44
N TRP A 755 -1.07 13.97 -25.97
CA TRP A 755 -0.66 15.27 -26.48
C TRP A 755 0.00 16.16 -25.40
N ARG A 756 -0.35 15.97 -24.11
CA ARG A 756 0.19 16.79 -23.02
C ARG A 756 1.68 16.50 -22.81
N ARG A 757 2.07 15.22 -22.85
CA ARG A 757 3.48 14.80 -22.80
C ARG A 757 4.28 15.33 -23.99
N LEU A 758 3.72 15.23 -25.21
CA LEU A 758 4.35 15.81 -26.40
C LEU A 758 4.56 17.33 -26.25
N ASN A 759 3.54 18.05 -25.80
CA ASN A 759 3.59 19.50 -25.56
C ASN A 759 4.63 19.88 -24.49
N VAL A 760 4.71 19.14 -23.38
CA VAL A 760 5.76 19.34 -22.38
C VAL A 760 7.13 19.17 -23.03
N ALA A 761 7.36 18.06 -23.75
CA ALA A 761 8.66 17.73 -24.34
C ALA A 761 9.17 18.78 -25.34
N ILE A 762 8.35 19.23 -26.29
CA ILE A 762 8.76 20.19 -27.32
C ILE A 762 9.02 21.59 -26.75
N THR A 763 8.31 21.98 -25.68
CA THR A 763 8.44 23.31 -25.05
C THR A 763 9.58 23.44 -24.03
N ARG A 764 10.42 22.41 -23.84
CA ARG A 764 11.58 22.51 -22.92
C ARG A 764 12.79 23.22 -23.57
N ALA A 765 12.76 23.45 -24.89
CA ALA A 765 13.84 24.08 -25.64
C ALA A 765 13.72 25.61 -25.63
N LYS A 766 14.83 26.31 -25.34
CA LYS A 766 14.92 27.77 -25.45
C LYS A 766 15.39 28.26 -26.83
N HIS A 767 16.35 27.56 -27.46
CA HIS A 767 16.99 28.01 -28.71
C HIS A 767 17.07 26.94 -29.80
N LYS A 768 17.03 25.65 -29.44
CA LYS A 768 17.04 24.56 -30.43
C LYS A 768 16.36 23.30 -29.91
N LEU A 769 15.37 22.81 -30.65
CA LEU A 769 14.77 21.50 -30.46
C LEU A 769 15.24 20.58 -31.60
N LEU A 770 15.81 19.42 -31.26
CA LEU A 770 16.12 18.33 -32.18
C LEU A 770 15.20 17.15 -31.85
N MET A 771 14.44 16.67 -32.82
CA MET A 771 13.54 15.52 -32.65
C MET A 771 14.09 14.33 -33.45
N VAL A 772 14.29 13.19 -32.79
CA VAL A 772 14.88 11.97 -33.37
C VAL A 772 13.88 10.82 -33.25
N GLY A 773 13.46 10.26 -34.38
CA GLY A 773 12.52 9.13 -34.42
C GLY A 773 12.08 8.73 -35.82
N SER A 774 11.34 7.62 -35.91
CA SER A 774 10.80 7.06 -37.15
C SER A 774 9.56 7.82 -37.63
N ALA A 775 9.66 8.57 -38.72
CA ALA A 775 8.54 9.38 -39.23
C ALA A 775 7.31 8.53 -39.60
N THR A 776 7.51 7.34 -40.18
CA THR A 776 6.43 6.41 -40.56
C THR A 776 5.69 5.89 -39.33
N THR A 777 6.40 5.53 -38.27
CA THR A 777 5.79 5.13 -36.99
C THR A 777 5.08 6.30 -36.33
N LEU A 778 5.70 7.48 -36.32
CA LEU A 778 5.19 8.66 -35.60
C LEU A 778 3.90 9.24 -36.19
N ARG A 779 3.69 9.12 -37.52
CA ARG A 779 2.43 9.50 -38.17
C ARG A 779 1.20 8.73 -37.69
N HIS A 780 1.36 7.57 -37.04
CA HIS A 780 0.23 6.82 -36.47
C HIS A 780 -0.32 7.45 -35.17
N TYR A 781 0.31 8.51 -34.64
CA TYR A 781 -0.16 9.24 -33.45
C TYR A 781 -0.68 10.62 -33.85
N MET A 782 -1.99 10.83 -33.80
CA MET A 782 -2.65 12.08 -34.22
C MET A 782 -1.99 13.39 -33.71
N PRO A 783 -1.46 13.50 -32.47
CA PRO A 783 -0.75 14.71 -32.04
C PRO A 783 0.59 14.92 -32.77
N VAL A 784 1.32 13.84 -33.04
CA VAL A 784 2.62 13.89 -33.72
C VAL A 784 2.44 14.03 -35.23
N GLU A 785 1.41 13.41 -35.81
CA GLU A 785 1.02 13.59 -37.22
C GLU A 785 0.72 15.07 -37.54
N LYS A 786 -0.10 15.73 -36.71
CA LYS A 786 -0.38 17.18 -36.85
C LYS A 786 0.88 18.03 -36.75
N LEU A 787 1.78 17.70 -35.82
CA LEU A 787 3.07 18.37 -35.68
C LEU A 787 3.95 18.15 -36.92
N LEU A 788 4.06 16.91 -37.42
CA LEU A 788 4.81 16.59 -38.63
C LEU A 788 4.24 17.27 -39.87
N ASN A 789 2.92 17.36 -40.02
CA ASN A 789 2.29 18.03 -41.16
C ASN A 789 2.59 19.54 -41.15
N HIS A 790 2.55 20.19 -39.98
CA HIS A 790 2.94 21.60 -39.85
C HIS A 790 4.44 21.80 -40.13
N LEU A 791 5.31 20.95 -39.58
CA LEU A 791 6.76 21.00 -39.85
C LEU A 791 7.11 20.71 -41.32
N GLN A 792 6.29 19.93 -42.03
CA GLN A 792 6.43 19.67 -43.46
C GLN A 792 6.03 20.89 -44.30
N GLN A 793 4.99 21.63 -43.90
CA GLN A 793 4.59 22.90 -44.55
C GLN A 793 5.69 23.97 -44.43
N GLU A 794 6.37 24.02 -43.28
CA GLU A 794 7.48 24.95 -43.00
C GLU A 794 8.86 24.45 -43.51
N ASN A 795 8.91 23.38 -44.32
CA ASN A 795 10.15 22.76 -44.81
C ASN A 795 11.20 22.39 -43.72
N MET A 796 10.78 22.21 -42.46
CA MET A 796 11.69 21.92 -41.35
C MET A 796 12.18 20.47 -41.29
N ILE A 797 11.62 19.56 -42.12
CA ILE A 797 11.95 18.12 -42.11
C ILE A 797 13.08 17.81 -43.10
N SER A 798 14.28 17.53 -42.59
CA SER A 798 15.37 16.94 -43.37
C SER A 798 15.26 15.41 -43.36
N LEU A 799 14.79 14.81 -44.47
CA LEU A 799 14.93 13.37 -44.72
C LEU A 799 16.32 13.09 -45.31
N ARG A 800 17.16 12.33 -44.59
CA ARG A 800 18.42 11.80 -45.14
C ARG A 800 18.48 10.29 -44.93
N ASN A 801 18.73 9.56 -46.02
CA ASN A 801 19.07 8.14 -45.97
C ASN A 801 20.55 8.02 -45.57
N TYR A 802 20.81 7.49 -44.38
CA TYR A 802 22.13 7.02 -43.99
C TYR A 802 22.01 5.52 -43.71
N LEU A 803 22.74 4.72 -44.49
CA LEU A 803 22.77 3.24 -44.52
C LEU A 803 21.51 2.59 -45.15
N ASP A 804 21.72 1.51 -45.91
CA ASP A 804 20.73 0.81 -46.74
C ASP A 804 19.65 0.06 -45.92
N THR A 805 18.81 0.81 -45.22
CA THR A 805 17.56 0.31 -44.62
C THR A 805 16.44 1.35 -44.82
N PRO A 806 15.25 0.97 -45.29
CA PRO A 806 14.18 1.90 -45.62
C PRO A 806 13.43 2.40 -44.37
N LYS A 807 14.10 3.23 -43.55
CA LYS A 807 13.50 3.87 -42.36
C LYS A 807 13.93 5.33 -42.25
N PHE A 808 13.04 6.21 -42.71
CA PHE A 808 13.20 7.66 -42.75
C PHE A 808 13.50 8.27 -41.36
N PHE A 809 14.68 8.88 -41.23
CA PHE A 809 15.07 9.65 -40.05
C PHE A 809 14.63 11.12 -40.16
N LEU A 810 14.09 11.65 -39.07
CA LEU A 810 13.77 13.06 -38.90
C LEU A 810 14.96 13.79 -38.26
N ILE A 811 15.42 14.89 -38.86
CA ILE A 811 16.20 15.93 -38.16
C ILE A 811 15.50 17.26 -38.43
N LEU A 812 15.00 17.90 -37.37
CA LEU A 812 14.36 19.21 -37.45
C LEU A 812 15.36 20.34 -37.20
N ARG A 813 15.27 21.40 -37.98
CA ARG A 813 16.11 22.60 -37.83
C ARG A 813 15.26 23.77 -37.32
N GLN A 814 15.56 24.21 -36.09
CA GLN A 814 15.32 25.56 -35.58
C GLN A 814 13.86 26.05 -35.56
N ILE A 815 13.16 25.75 -34.46
CA ILE A 815 12.09 26.63 -33.97
C ILE A 815 12.79 27.80 -33.26
N ILE A 816 12.68 29.01 -33.81
CA ILE A 816 12.83 30.24 -33.02
C ILE A 816 11.45 30.48 -32.39
N LEU A 817 11.41 30.58 -31.06
CA LEU A 817 10.25 31.07 -30.30
C LEU A 817 10.41 32.58 -30.04
#